data_AF-A0A8H5KWC2-F1
#
_entry.id   AF-A0A8H5KWC2-F1
#
_cell.length_a   1.000
_cell.length_b   1.000
_cell.length_c   1.000
_cell.angle_alpha   90.00
_cell.angle_beta   90.00
_cell.angle_gamma   90.00
#
_symmetry.space_group_name_H-M   'P 1'
#
loop_
_entity.id
_entity.type
_entity.pdbx_description
1 polymer ?
#
loop_
_entity_poly.entity_id
_entity_poly.type
_entity_poly.pdbx_seq_one_letter_code
_entity_poly.pdbx_strand_id
1 'polypeptide(L)'
;MAEHKNGVATNGYEKRASPASSSTKSEAKPLPNGDKKDGIVKSFKQLRVASKRPLPKEMGDGSYRVVERRPGLKEDIRRLRGRDLKTLLEIVKSKVKGETQQDDKTMIMERTIQLVANLSDHSKVQESLTNSFISQLWNSIDHPPMLYMGDKFRFRQPDGSNNNPYLPQLGAARTPYSRTVRPKGMSLGAQPDPEAIFESVFARDAFKKNPNNVSSILWYWATIIIHDLFWTNLQDPNQNDSSSYLDLAPLYGSTEKDRDSIRTFKDGQLKPDCFADKRLIGNPPGVPILLIMFNRFHNHVATNLADINEGGRFSKPAEHLSPEAAEAAWKKRDTELFETARLVTSGLYINITLIDYVRNIINLNRVDTTWTLDPRQEMGVSVGTKDLSESGTGNVVSAEFNLCYRWHSCLSEMDDKWVQDFYTELLGENYGPMNLQTMMKALKAFEASVADEPSERTFGGFKRGPDGKFNDDELVEALATAIEQPGGAFGGRNVPRIMKPIEMLGIMRGRKWNLAGLNEFRKHFGLKAYETFEDINSDPSVADALRNLYQHPDYVELYPGIVAEEAKTPMVPGVGIAPTYTISRVVLSDAVALVRGDRYYTTDYNPRHLTNWGYKEVDYDLKVNHGCVFYKLFLRAFPQHFKGNSVYAHYPMVIPSENKKILTDIKRADRFDFSRPEPTATRINIIGYNAAKYILEDQQKYRVCWEEGLKHLMGEAGGRFMLSGDTQLHAQQRKCMGKLLYNDTWRNAVKSFYATTAEKLLAEKSYKLAGKTQVDVVRDVGNVAHTHFVARMFNLPLKTSENPKGVFSEQELYMILAVIFVCIFFDIDPAKSFPLRQGAREVAQKLGGIIEMNVKLANSIGVKGLFTSKPDKNDDPLARYGENMAKGLKKAGLSTEDIVWSQILPTAGAMVPNQAQVFAQTLDWYLSPAGEKYRPELARIAALETGDETDALLLGYAMEGIRMAGTFGLYREATGPDTIHEDDGRSIPVNAGDRVFVSFVQAAQDPKIFPNPGVVDPKRPLDKYIHYGVGPHACLGRDISQVALTELFRAVFRKKGVRRVPGAQGELKKVPRPGGFFVYMTEDWGSIWPFPTSMKITWDE
;
A
#
# COMPACT_ATOMS: atom_id res chain seq x y z
N MET A 1 -2.88 -34.16 -39.18
CA MET A 1 -3.74 -35.32 -38.84
C MET A 1 -3.41 -35.75 -37.43
N ALA A 2 -4.39 -35.73 -36.52
CA ALA A 2 -4.40 -36.40 -35.22
C ALA A 2 -5.79 -36.12 -34.61
N GLU A 3 -6.71 -37.09 -34.64
CA GLU A 3 -8.04 -36.90 -34.06
C GLU A 3 -8.01 -37.14 -32.55
N HIS A 4 -8.51 -36.19 -31.76
CA HIS A 4 -9.07 -36.47 -30.44
C HIS A 4 -10.48 -35.86 -30.36
N LYS A 5 -11.48 -36.73 -30.17
CA LYS A 5 -12.90 -36.34 -30.06
C LYS A 5 -13.29 -36.22 -28.59
N ASN A 6 -14.11 -35.22 -28.29
CA ASN A 6 -14.62 -34.98 -26.94
C ASN A 6 -15.57 -36.10 -26.50
N GLY A 7 -15.43 -36.56 -25.25
CA GLY A 7 -16.38 -37.47 -24.59
C GLY A 7 -17.08 -36.75 -23.44
N VAL A 8 -18.39 -36.51 -23.58
CA VAL A 8 -19.22 -35.95 -22.50
C VAL A 8 -19.64 -37.08 -21.56
N ALA A 9 -19.41 -36.92 -20.25
CA ALA A 9 -19.83 -37.87 -19.22
C ALA A 9 -20.92 -37.26 -18.33
N THR A 10 -22.18 -37.61 -18.59
CA THR A 10 -23.32 -37.31 -17.71
C THR A 10 -23.52 -38.40 -16.67
N ASN A 11 -23.95 -38.03 -15.46
CA ASN A 11 -24.22 -38.96 -14.36
C ASN A 11 -25.26 -40.04 -14.75
N GLY A 12 -24.91 -41.31 -14.58
CA GLY A 12 -25.81 -42.46 -14.69
C GLY A 12 -25.62 -43.39 -13.50
N TYR A 13 -26.69 -43.66 -12.75
CA TYR A 13 -26.64 -44.38 -11.47
C TYR A 13 -27.33 -45.73 -11.59
N GLU A 14 -26.58 -46.83 -11.79
CA GLU A 14 -27.18 -48.17 -11.87
C GLU A 14 -26.32 -49.28 -11.24
N LYS A 15 -26.90 -50.48 -11.11
CA LYS A 15 -26.45 -51.51 -10.15
C LYS A 15 -25.66 -52.67 -10.78
N ARG A 16 -24.62 -53.09 -10.05
CA ARG A 16 -24.06 -54.46 -9.94
C ARG A 16 -24.36 -55.46 -11.09
N ALA A 17 -23.28 -55.89 -11.74
CA ALA A 17 -23.08 -57.28 -12.15
C ALA A 17 -21.81 -57.84 -11.49
N SER A 18 -21.68 -59.18 -11.43
CA SER A 18 -20.61 -59.88 -10.70
C SER A 18 -19.31 -60.02 -11.50
N PRO A 19 -18.22 -60.42 -10.84
CA PRO A 19 -17.37 -61.48 -11.38
C PRO A 19 -17.36 -62.75 -10.49
N ALA A 20 -16.91 -63.86 -11.06
CA ALA A 20 -16.89 -65.19 -10.44
C ALA A 20 -15.57 -65.49 -9.68
N SER A 21 -15.47 -66.71 -9.16
CA SER A 21 -14.41 -67.20 -8.28
C SER A 21 -13.10 -67.58 -8.97
N SER A 22 -11.99 -67.46 -8.21
CA SER A 22 -10.85 -68.40 -8.25
C SER A 22 -10.24 -68.51 -6.85
N SER A 23 -9.55 -69.61 -6.54
CA SER A 23 -9.21 -70.00 -5.15
C SER A 23 -7.80 -70.56 -4.97
N THR A 24 -7.17 -70.25 -3.81
CA THR A 24 -6.14 -71.02 -3.06
C THR A 24 -5.92 -70.29 -1.70
N LYS A 25 -5.90 -70.93 -0.52
CA LYS A 25 -4.84 -71.76 0.12
C LYS A 25 -3.46 -71.05 0.23
N SER A 26 -2.78 -70.94 1.39
CA SER A 26 -3.14 -70.87 2.83
C SER A 26 -1.98 -70.12 3.59
N GLU A 27 -1.46 -70.32 4.83
CA GLU A 27 -1.55 -71.34 5.90
C GLU A 27 -0.99 -70.84 7.27
N ALA A 28 -1.23 -71.58 8.36
CA ALA A 28 -0.46 -71.69 9.64
C ALA A 28 0.07 -70.47 10.46
N LYS A 29 -0.60 -70.18 11.60
CA LYS A 29 -0.17 -70.26 13.05
C LYS A 29 1.35 -70.24 13.43
N PRO A 30 1.77 -69.81 14.68
CA PRO A 30 1.00 -69.87 15.95
C PRO A 30 1.14 -68.74 17.03
N LEU A 31 0.16 -68.77 17.97
CA LEU A 31 0.06 -68.38 19.40
C LEU A 31 1.30 -67.87 20.20
N PRO A 32 1.09 -67.01 21.24
CA PRO A 32 0.77 -67.47 22.61
C PRO A 32 -0.58 -66.94 23.16
N ASN A 33 -1.52 -67.79 23.61
CA ASN A 33 -1.69 -68.31 25.00
C ASN A 33 -2.34 -67.34 26.02
N GLY A 34 -3.65 -67.55 26.27
CA GLY A 34 -4.41 -67.05 27.43
C GLY A 34 -5.70 -67.86 27.63
N ASP A 35 -6.06 -68.16 28.88
CA ASP A 35 -7.34 -68.72 29.36
C ASP A 35 -8.02 -69.87 28.60
N LYS A 36 -7.35 -71.03 28.62
CA LYS A 36 -7.85 -72.34 28.11
C LYS A 36 -9.09 -72.92 28.83
N LYS A 37 -9.80 -72.20 29.71
CA LYS A 37 -10.97 -72.71 30.47
C LYS A 37 -12.34 -72.25 29.98
N ASP A 38 -12.43 -71.16 29.22
CA ASP A 38 -13.74 -70.59 28.81
C ASP A 38 -14.28 -71.20 27.48
N GLY A 39 -13.41 -71.91 26.75
CA GLY A 39 -13.66 -72.36 25.37
C GLY A 39 -14.80 -73.37 25.22
N ILE A 40 -14.92 -74.37 26.10
CA ILE A 40 -15.94 -75.44 25.96
C ILE A 40 -17.35 -74.88 26.15
N VAL A 41 -17.54 -73.97 27.12
CA VAL A 41 -18.85 -73.37 27.43
C VAL A 41 -19.27 -72.36 26.34
N LYS A 42 -18.33 -71.55 25.83
CA LYS A 42 -18.58 -70.70 24.65
C LYS A 42 -18.90 -71.53 23.40
N SER A 43 -18.15 -72.60 23.14
CA SER A 43 -18.40 -73.53 22.02
C SER A 43 -19.80 -74.16 22.10
N PHE A 44 -20.20 -74.72 23.25
CA PHE A 44 -21.54 -75.29 23.41
C PHE A 44 -22.65 -74.24 23.27
N LYS A 45 -22.46 -73.00 23.75
CA LYS A 45 -23.42 -71.90 23.49
C LYS A 45 -23.48 -71.54 22.01
N GLN A 46 -22.35 -71.45 21.30
CA GLN A 46 -22.31 -71.17 19.87
C GLN A 46 -22.95 -72.30 19.04
N LEU A 47 -22.68 -73.56 19.35
CA LEU A 47 -23.30 -74.73 18.72
C LEU A 47 -24.82 -74.77 18.97
N ARG A 48 -25.28 -74.51 20.20
CA ARG A 48 -26.72 -74.45 20.54
C ARG A 48 -27.45 -73.26 19.87
N VAL A 49 -26.73 -72.20 19.51
CA VAL A 49 -27.26 -71.07 18.70
C VAL A 49 -27.18 -71.38 17.20
N ALA A 50 -26.16 -72.09 16.73
CA ALA A 50 -26.04 -72.52 15.33
C ALA A 50 -27.11 -73.55 14.95
N SER A 51 -27.32 -74.57 15.80
CA SER A 51 -28.37 -75.60 15.68
C SER A 51 -29.79 -75.03 15.66
N LYS A 52 -29.99 -73.78 16.11
CA LYS A 52 -31.29 -73.09 16.11
C LYS A 52 -31.47 -72.09 14.96
N ARG A 53 -30.54 -72.04 13.99
CA ARG A 53 -30.72 -71.22 12.78
C ARG A 53 -31.70 -71.91 11.82
N PRO A 54 -32.60 -71.19 11.14
CA PRO A 54 -33.38 -71.75 10.04
C PRO A 54 -32.44 -72.19 8.90
N LEU A 55 -32.96 -72.96 7.95
CA LEU A 55 -32.21 -73.32 6.74
C LEU A 55 -31.83 -72.06 5.93
N PRO A 56 -30.62 -71.99 5.35
CA PRO A 56 -30.15 -70.84 4.58
C PRO A 56 -30.84 -70.77 3.21
N LYS A 57 -32.08 -70.26 3.19
CA LYS A 57 -32.93 -70.12 1.99
C LYS A 57 -32.92 -68.71 1.37
N GLU A 58 -32.23 -67.75 1.99
CA GLU A 58 -32.13 -66.36 1.50
C GLU A 58 -31.09 -66.17 0.39
N MET A 59 -30.14 -67.09 0.24
CA MET A 59 -29.04 -67.04 -0.73
C MET A 59 -29.08 -68.29 -1.61
N GLY A 60 -28.92 -68.14 -2.93
CA GLY A 60 -29.08 -69.21 -3.91
C GLY A 60 -28.02 -70.32 -3.89
N ASP A 61 -26.95 -70.15 -3.10
CA ASP A 61 -25.85 -71.07 -2.90
C ASP A 61 -25.95 -71.88 -1.59
N GLY A 62 -27.01 -71.66 -0.79
CA GLY A 62 -27.14 -72.24 0.55
C GLY A 62 -26.24 -71.60 1.61
N SER A 63 -25.67 -70.41 1.35
CA SER A 63 -24.92 -69.66 2.36
C SER A 63 -25.84 -68.91 3.34
N TYR A 64 -25.37 -68.74 4.57
CA TYR A 64 -26.04 -67.84 5.52
C TYR A 64 -25.70 -66.39 5.22
N ARG A 65 -26.72 -65.54 5.07
CA ARG A 65 -26.58 -64.09 4.96
C ARG A 65 -25.74 -63.55 6.12
N VAL A 66 -24.56 -63.01 5.80
CA VAL A 66 -23.71 -62.32 6.77
C VAL A 66 -24.35 -60.98 7.10
N VAL A 67 -24.67 -60.78 8.38
CA VAL A 67 -25.15 -59.50 8.92
C VAL A 67 -24.13 -59.01 9.93
N GLU A 68 -23.43 -57.93 9.60
CA GLU A 68 -22.47 -57.29 10.50
C GLU A 68 -23.18 -56.77 11.75
N ARG A 69 -22.86 -57.36 12.90
CA ARG A 69 -23.34 -56.87 14.20
C ARG A 69 -22.51 -55.67 14.64
N ARG A 70 -22.94 -54.49 14.19
CA ARG A 70 -22.44 -53.21 14.69
C ARG A 70 -22.66 -53.10 16.22
N PRO A 71 -21.64 -52.72 17.01
CA PRO A 71 -21.76 -52.54 18.45
C PRO A 71 -22.86 -51.56 18.87
N GLY A 72 -23.45 -51.81 20.04
CA GLY A 72 -24.49 -50.94 20.60
C GLY A 72 -23.91 -49.78 21.43
N LEU A 73 -24.66 -48.69 21.57
CA LEU A 73 -24.25 -47.51 22.35
C LEU A 73 -23.84 -47.85 23.80
N LYS A 74 -24.43 -48.90 24.40
CA LYS A 74 -24.07 -49.41 25.74
C LYS A 74 -22.71 -50.10 25.81
N GLU A 75 -22.15 -50.53 24.68
CA GLU A 75 -20.81 -51.15 24.60
C GLU A 75 -19.74 -50.06 24.45
N ASP A 76 -20.01 -49.03 23.65
CA ASP A 76 -19.16 -47.84 23.55
C ASP A 76 -19.05 -47.09 24.88
N ILE A 77 -20.18 -46.83 25.55
CA ILE A 77 -20.21 -46.16 26.87
C ILE A 77 -19.39 -46.93 27.93
N ARG A 78 -19.21 -48.25 27.77
CA ARG A 78 -18.37 -49.07 28.66
C ARG A 78 -16.86 -48.97 28.37
N ARG A 79 -16.45 -48.47 27.21
CA ARG A 79 -15.04 -48.24 26.86
C ARG A 79 -14.57 -46.81 27.19
N LEU A 80 -15.48 -45.84 27.20
CA LEU A 80 -15.18 -44.43 27.51
C LEU A 80 -14.68 -44.23 28.96
N ARG A 81 -13.61 -43.46 29.10
CA ARG A 81 -13.03 -43.01 30.37
C ARG A 81 -13.47 -41.57 30.67
N GLY A 82 -13.33 -41.13 31.93
CA GLY A 82 -13.73 -39.77 32.33
C GLY A 82 -13.00 -38.63 31.60
N ARG A 83 -11.78 -38.87 31.10
CA ARG A 83 -11.03 -37.91 30.26
C ARG A 83 -11.61 -37.79 28.85
N ASP A 84 -12.20 -38.87 28.35
CA ASP A 84 -12.75 -38.97 27.01
C ASP A 84 -14.10 -38.23 26.95
N LEU A 85 -14.91 -38.32 28.02
CA LEU A 85 -16.10 -37.49 28.23
C LEU A 85 -15.77 -36.00 28.31
N LYS A 86 -14.68 -35.61 29.01
CA LYS A 86 -14.21 -34.20 29.05
C LYS A 86 -13.81 -33.72 27.65
N THR A 87 -13.09 -34.56 26.90
CA THR A 87 -12.68 -34.28 25.53
C THR A 87 -13.89 -34.10 24.60
N LEU A 88 -14.90 -34.97 24.69
CA LEU A 88 -16.14 -34.84 23.92
C LEU A 88 -16.90 -33.53 24.26
N LEU A 89 -16.97 -33.16 25.53
CA LEU A 89 -17.54 -31.88 25.97
C LEU A 89 -16.77 -30.67 25.45
N GLU A 90 -15.43 -30.73 25.40
CA GLU A 90 -14.59 -29.67 24.82
C GLU A 90 -14.84 -29.51 23.31
N ILE A 91 -14.88 -30.61 22.54
CA ILE A 91 -15.20 -30.60 21.10
C ILE A 91 -16.59 -29.99 20.84
N VAL A 92 -17.62 -30.43 21.59
CA VAL A 92 -18.99 -29.91 21.44
C VAL A 92 -19.06 -28.43 21.81
N LYS A 93 -18.43 -28.01 22.91
CA LYS A 93 -18.39 -26.61 23.35
C LYS A 93 -17.71 -25.71 22.33
N SER A 94 -16.62 -26.18 21.73
CA SER A 94 -15.88 -25.47 20.68
C SER A 94 -16.76 -25.28 19.43
N LYS A 95 -17.39 -26.36 18.96
CA LYS A 95 -18.31 -26.33 17.82
C LYS A 95 -19.56 -25.47 18.05
N VAL A 96 -20.10 -25.44 19.27
CA VAL A 96 -21.27 -24.60 19.64
C VAL A 96 -20.92 -23.11 19.68
N LYS A 97 -19.70 -22.75 20.10
CA LYS A 97 -19.21 -21.36 20.03
C LYS A 97 -18.90 -20.89 18.61
N GLY A 98 -18.68 -21.80 17.67
CA GLY A 98 -18.13 -21.47 16.35
C GLY A 98 -16.63 -21.16 16.38
N GLU A 99 -15.87 -21.73 17.33
CA GLU A 99 -14.40 -21.66 17.32
C GLU A 99 -13.87 -22.39 16.08
N THR A 100 -13.25 -21.66 15.15
CA THR A 100 -12.63 -22.24 13.93
C THR A 100 -11.13 -22.46 14.09
N GLN A 101 -10.46 -21.71 14.97
CA GLN A 101 -9.05 -21.87 15.32
C GLN A 101 -8.90 -22.67 16.62
N GLN A 102 -7.80 -23.40 16.76
CA GLN A 102 -7.58 -24.37 17.83
C GLN A 102 -6.14 -24.32 18.36
N ASP A 103 -5.99 -24.27 19.68
CA ASP A 103 -4.68 -24.30 20.36
C ASP A 103 -4.16 -25.75 20.43
N ASP A 104 -3.10 -26.03 19.66
CA ASP A 104 -2.47 -27.35 19.52
C ASP A 104 -1.90 -27.86 20.86
N LYS A 105 -1.44 -26.96 21.73
CA LYS A 105 -0.93 -27.28 23.08
C LYS A 105 -1.99 -27.89 24.00
N THR A 106 -3.27 -27.80 23.65
CA THR A 106 -4.35 -28.51 24.36
C THR A 106 -4.41 -30.01 24.03
N MET A 107 -3.61 -30.48 23.06
CA MET A 107 -3.53 -31.86 22.57
C MET A 107 -4.92 -32.45 22.22
N ILE A 108 -5.84 -31.60 21.75
CA ILE A 108 -7.26 -31.96 21.57
C ILE A 108 -7.46 -32.89 20.36
N MET A 109 -6.63 -32.77 19.32
CA MET A 109 -6.59 -33.71 18.20
C MET A 109 -6.17 -35.11 18.68
N GLU A 110 -5.09 -35.21 19.44
CA GLU A 110 -4.54 -36.46 19.98
C GLU A 110 -5.52 -37.11 20.95
N ARG A 111 -6.19 -36.30 21.79
CA ARG A 111 -7.28 -36.77 22.66
C ARG A 111 -8.51 -37.24 21.88
N THR A 112 -8.80 -36.64 20.72
CA THR A 112 -9.86 -37.11 19.80
C THR A 112 -9.47 -38.45 19.16
N ILE A 113 -8.21 -38.61 18.73
CA ILE A 113 -7.68 -39.87 18.21
C ILE A 113 -7.72 -40.97 19.28
N GLN A 114 -7.32 -40.67 20.52
CA GLN A 114 -7.44 -41.61 21.66
C GLN A 114 -8.90 -42.01 21.93
N LEU A 115 -9.83 -41.06 21.91
CA LEU A 115 -11.27 -41.33 22.02
C LEU A 115 -11.75 -42.29 20.92
N VAL A 116 -11.43 -42.01 19.66
CA VAL A 116 -11.86 -42.84 18.51
C VAL A 116 -11.25 -44.25 18.56
N ALA A 117 -9.95 -44.36 18.89
CA ALA A 117 -9.26 -45.64 19.03
C ALA A 117 -9.74 -46.50 20.21
N ASN A 118 -10.31 -45.88 21.26
CA ASN A 118 -10.88 -46.59 22.41
C ASN A 118 -12.32 -47.08 22.19
N LEU A 119 -13.03 -46.63 21.14
CA LEU A 119 -14.42 -47.06 20.87
C LEU A 119 -14.50 -48.50 20.34
N SER A 120 -15.71 -49.00 20.09
CA SER A 120 -15.92 -50.33 19.52
C SER A 120 -15.81 -50.31 18.00
N ASP A 121 -15.14 -51.31 17.41
CA ASP A 121 -14.91 -51.37 15.96
C ASP A 121 -16.23 -51.40 15.18
N HIS A 122 -16.36 -50.53 14.17
CA HIS A 122 -17.58 -50.34 13.36
C HIS A 122 -18.82 -49.89 14.18
N SER A 123 -18.61 -49.27 15.34
CA SER A 123 -19.63 -48.50 16.05
C SER A 123 -20.08 -47.29 15.21
N LYS A 124 -21.37 -46.93 15.29
CA LYS A 124 -21.88 -45.67 14.71
C LYS A 124 -21.21 -44.41 15.29
N VAL A 125 -20.74 -44.46 16.54
CA VAL A 125 -20.03 -43.34 17.18
C VAL A 125 -18.59 -43.26 16.65
N GLN A 126 -17.91 -44.41 16.54
CA GLN A 126 -16.57 -44.49 15.98
C GLN A 126 -16.55 -44.02 14.53
N GLU A 127 -17.46 -44.54 13.68
CA GLU A 127 -17.60 -44.11 12.28
C GLU A 127 -17.90 -42.61 12.16
N SER A 128 -18.84 -42.07 12.96
CA SER A 128 -19.23 -40.66 12.90
C SER A 128 -18.07 -39.72 13.27
N LEU A 129 -17.34 -40.04 14.34
CA LEU A 129 -16.15 -39.26 14.72
C LEU A 129 -15.02 -39.41 13.72
N THR A 130 -14.79 -40.61 13.19
CA THR A 130 -13.75 -40.88 12.16
C THR A 130 -14.06 -40.10 10.88
N ASN A 131 -15.30 -40.14 10.39
CA ASN A 131 -15.71 -39.41 9.19
C ASN A 131 -15.66 -37.89 9.41
N SER A 132 -16.03 -37.40 10.60
CA SER A 132 -15.87 -35.98 10.95
C SER A 132 -14.40 -35.55 10.97
N PHE A 133 -13.50 -36.39 11.48
CA PHE A 133 -12.07 -36.12 11.54
C PHE A 133 -11.41 -36.17 10.16
N ILE A 134 -11.74 -37.17 9.33
CA ILE A 134 -11.32 -37.25 7.93
C ILE A 134 -11.82 -36.01 7.15
N SER A 135 -13.07 -35.58 7.36
CA SER A 135 -13.62 -34.39 6.73
C SER A 135 -12.89 -33.11 7.14
N GLN A 136 -12.49 -32.98 8.41
CA GLN A 136 -11.66 -31.84 8.86
C GLN A 136 -10.26 -31.86 8.24
N LEU A 137 -9.58 -33.00 8.20
CA LEU A 137 -8.26 -33.13 7.58
C LEU A 137 -8.29 -32.91 6.06
N TRP A 138 -9.30 -33.44 5.37
CA TRP A 138 -9.49 -33.24 3.93
C TRP A 138 -9.72 -31.76 3.59
N ASN A 139 -10.60 -31.09 4.34
CA ASN A 139 -10.90 -29.67 4.17
C ASN A 139 -9.79 -28.73 4.74
N SER A 140 -8.65 -29.27 5.20
CA SER A 140 -7.48 -28.48 5.60
C SER A 140 -6.50 -28.21 4.45
N ILE A 141 -6.79 -28.72 3.25
CA ILE A 141 -5.99 -28.56 2.02
C ILE A 141 -6.95 -28.29 0.86
N ASP A 142 -6.58 -27.39 -0.05
CA ASP A 142 -7.35 -27.06 -1.24
C ASP A 142 -7.36 -28.22 -2.27
N HIS A 143 -8.54 -28.59 -2.75
CA HIS A 143 -8.74 -29.68 -3.71
C HIS A 143 -9.71 -29.24 -4.84
N PRO A 144 -9.23 -28.83 -6.03
CA PRO A 144 -7.82 -28.72 -6.44
C PRO A 144 -7.08 -27.56 -5.77
N PRO A 145 -5.74 -27.60 -5.67
CA PRO A 145 -4.95 -26.47 -5.20
C PRO A 145 -5.00 -25.31 -6.19
N MET A 146 -5.09 -24.08 -5.66
CA MET A 146 -5.15 -22.84 -6.45
C MET A 146 -3.84 -22.04 -6.48
N LEU A 147 -2.91 -22.31 -5.57
CA LEU A 147 -1.60 -21.63 -5.50
C LEU A 147 -0.51 -22.47 -6.20
N TYR A 148 0.16 -21.88 -7.19
CA TYR A 148 1.19 -22.54 -8.01
C TYR A 148 2.48 -21.72 -8.07
N MET A 149 3.62 -22.43 -8.12
CA MET A 149 4.95 -21.82 -8.24
C MET A 149 5.39 -21.70 -9.71
N GLY A 150 6.30 -20.75 -9.98
CA GLY A 150 6.88 -20.51 -11.30
C GLY A 150 6.31 -19.28 -12.01
N ASP A 151 7.10 -18.65 -12.88
CA ASP A 151 6.81 -17.29 -13.37
C ASP A 151 5.48 -17.18 -14.15
N LYS A 152 5.03 -18.25 -14.81
CA LYS A 152 3.71 -18.36 -15.48
C LYS A 152 2.52 -18.08 -14.54
N PHE A 153 2.65 -18.42 -13.27
CA PHE A 153 1.62 -18.22 -12.25
C PHE A 153 1.93 -17.07 -11.29
N ARG A 154 3.14 -16.52 -11.34
CA ARG A 154 3.62 -15.41 -10.51
C ARG A 154 3.19 -14.04 -11.05
N PHE A 155 3.00 -13.93 -12.36
CA PHE A 155 2.71 -12.67 -13.06
C PHE A 155 1.48 -12.79 -13.96
N ARG A 156 0.71 -11.70 -14.08
CA ARG A 156 -0.43 -11.60 -14.99
C ARG A 156 0.02 -11.83 -16.44
N GLN A 157 -0.58 -12.78 -17.14
CA GLN A 157 -0.26 -12.99 -18.55
C GLN A 157 -0.76 -11.79 -19.41
N PRO A 158 -0.18 -11.49 -20.59
CA PRO A 158 -0.57 -10.33 -21.39
C PRO A 158 -2.00 -10.39 -21.95
N ASP A 159 -2.60 -11.58 -21.99
CA ASP A 159 -3.99 -11.82 -22.39
C ASP A 159 -4.94 -12.03 -21.18
N GLY A 160 -4.44 -11.89 -19.94
CA GLY A 160 -5.20 -12.20 -18.72
C GLY A 160 -5.36 -13.69 -18.41
N SER A 161 -4.81 -14.60 -19.23
CA SER A 161 -4.91 -16.05 -19.01
C SER A 161 -4.22 -16.51 -17.73
N ASN A 162 -4.54 -17.73 -17.28
CA ASN A 162 -3.99 -18.37 -16.07
C ASN A 162 -4.30 -17.63 -14.74
N ASN A 163 -5.23 -16.67 -14.77
CA ASN A 163 -5.80 -16.08 -13.56
C ASN A 163 -6.63 -17.11 -12.78
N ASN A 164 -7.37 -18.00 -13.44
CA ASN A 164 -7.74 -19.28 -12.84
C ASN A 164 -6.77 -20.38 -13.34
N PRO A 165 -5.95 -21.03 -12.49
CA PRO A 165 -5.02 -22.08 -12.93
C PRO A 165 -5.71 -23.38 -13.40
N TYR A 166 -6.90 -23.68 -12.87
CA TYR A 166 -7.70 -24.86 -13.25
C TYR A 166 -8.51 -24.62 -14.54
N LEU A 167 -8.86 -23.36 -14.83
CA LEU A 167 -9.50 -22.93 -16.07
C LEU A 167 -8.66 -21.83 -16.77
N PRO A 168 -7.52 -22.15 -17.41
CA PRO A 168 -6.54 -21.15 -17.86
C PRO A 168 -7.03 -20.10 -18.87
N GLN A 169 -8.15 -20.33 -19.55
CA GLN A 169 -8.76 -19.40 -20.52
C GLN A 169 -9.95 -18.63 -19.94
N LEU A 170 -10.32 -18.86 -18.68
CA LEU A 170 -11.37 -18.10 -18.01
C LEU A 170 -10.95 -16.64 -17.91
N GLY A 171 -11.73 -15.76 -18.55
CA GLY A 171 -11.50 -14.33 -18.56
C GLY A 171 -10.35 -13.84 -19.44
N ALA A 172 -9.76 -14.71 -20.26
CA ALA A 172 -8.71 -14.32 -21.20
C ALA A 172 -9.26 -13.46 -22.35
N ALA A 173 -8.41 -12.61 -22.92
CA ALA A 173 -8.67 -11.85 -24.14
C ALA A 173 -8.95 -12.79 -25.33
N ARG A 174 -9.80 -12.34 -26.26
CA ARG A 174 -10.32 -13.08 -27.43
C ARG A 174 -11.14 -14.32 -27.04
N THR A 175 -11.91 -14.19 -25.96
CA THR A 175 -12.93 -15.17 -25.56
C THR A 175 -14.34 -14.59 -25.68
N PRO A 176 -15.39 -15.43 -25.83
CA PRO A 176 -16.78 -14.95 -25.90
C PRO A 176 -17.25 -14.29 -24.61
N TYR A 177 -18.08 -13.24 -24.72
CA TYR A 177 -18.80 -12.67 -23.58
C TYR A 177 -19.66 -13.73 -22.88
N SER A 178 -19.72 -13.66 -21.55
CA SER A 178 -20.66 -14.46 -20.77
C SER A 178 -22.09 -13.90 -20.88
N ARG A 179 -23.07 -14.59 -20.28
CA ARG A 179 -24.43 -14.08 -20.09
C ARG A 179 -24.79 -14.17 -18.62
N THR A 180 -25.25 -13.07 -18.06
CA THR A 180 -25.76 -13.03 -16.68
C THR A 180 -27.16 -13.66 -16.62
N VAL A 181 -28.02 -13.40 -17.61
CA VAL A 181 -29.45 -13.73 -17.58
C VAL A 181 -29.86 -14.57 -18.77
N ARG A 182 -30.56 -15.68 -18.48
CA ARG A 182 -31.25 -16.48 -19.50
C ARG A 182 -32.53 -15.75 -19.94
N PRO A 183 -32.66 -15.31 -21.20
CA PRO A 183 -33.93 -14.81 -21.73
C PRO A 183 -34.99 -15.93 -21.77
N LYS A 184 -36.24 -15.57 -21.50
CA LYS A 184 -37.40 -16.47 -21.46
C LYS A 184 -38.67 -15.85 -22.06
N GLY A 185 -38.82 -14.53 -21.99
CA GLY A 185 -39.97 -13.80 -22.52
C GLY A 185 -40.05 -13.82 -24.04
N MET A 186 -41.26 -13.61 -24.57
CA MET A 186 -41.44 -13.27 -25.97
C MET A 186 -41.29 -11.76 -26.14
N SER A 187 -40.43 -11.34 -27.07
CA SER A 187 -40.25 -9.95 -27.46
C SER A 187 -41.30 -9.50 -28.47
N LEU A 188 -41.50 -8.19 -28.66
CA LEU A 188 -42.21 -7.67 -29.83
C LEU A 188 -41.56 -8.21 -31.13
N GLY A 189 -42.40 -8.67 -32.07
CA GLY A 189 -41.94 -9.17 -33.38
C GLY A 189 -41.43 -8.06 -34.30
N ALA A 190 -41.95 -6.84 -34.15
CA ALA A 190 -41.38 -5.61 -34.68
C ALA A 190 -40.87 -4.78 -33.49
N GLN A 191 -39.55 -4.69 -33.33
CA GLN A 191 -38.93 -3.85 -32.31
C GLN A 191 -38.98 -2.37 -32.72
N PRO A 192 -39.07 -1.42 -31.77
CA PRO A 192 -39.13 0.01 -32.12
C PRO A 192 -37.84 0.49 -32.79
N ASP A 193 -37.92 1.55 -33.58
CA ASP A 193 -36.74 2.08 -34.26
C ASP A 193 -35.70 2.68 -33.26
N PRO A 194 -34.38 2.38 -33.37
CA PRO A 194 -33.37 2.90 -32.46
C PRO A 194 -33.21 4.43 -32.45
N GLU A 195 -33.46 5.11 -33.57
CA GLU A 195 -33.44 6.58 -33.65
C GLU A 195 -34.70 7.18 -33.01
N ALA A 196 -35.87 6.55 -33.21
CA ALA A 196 -37.10 6.93 -32.50
C ALA A 196 -36.97 6.77 -30.97
N ILE A 197 -36.33 5.69 -30.49
CA ILE A 197 -35.99 5.52 -29.07
C ILE A 197 -35.04 6.64 -28.60
N PHE A 198 -33.99 6.94 -29.36
CA PHE A 198 -33.03 7.96 -28.98
C PHE A 198 -33.67 9.35 -28.83
N GLU A 199 -34.39 9.81 -29.85
CA GLU A 199 -34.96 11.17 -29.87
C GLU A 199 -36.06 11.38 -28.84
N SER A 200 -36.85 10.36 -28.52
CA SER A 200 -37.98 10.50 -27.57
C SER A 200 -37.60 10.25 -26.10
N VAL A 201 -36.58 9.41 -25.84
CA VAL A 201 -36.24 8.92 -24.49
C VAL A 201 -34.82 9.26 -24.04
N PHE A 202 -33.81 9.27 -24.92
CA PHE A 202 -32.40 9.43 -24.50
C PHE A 202 -31.89 10.87 -24.62
N ALA A 203 -32.27 11.58 -25.68
CA ALA A 203 -31.61 12.80 -26.13
C ALA A 203 -31.58 13.93 -25.09
N ARG A 204 -30.41 14.54 -24.91
CA ARG A 204 -30.19 15.75 -24.11
C ARG A 204 -30.75 16.97 -24.84
N ASP A 205 -31.79 17.58 -24.29
CA ASP A 205 -32.29 18.89 -24.75
C ASP A 205 -31.69 20.06 -23.94
N ALA A 206 -31.32 19.80 -22.68
CA ALA A 206 -30.56 20.69 -21.80
C ALA A 206 -29.70 19.86 -20.85
N PHE A 207 -28.54 20.37 -20.43
CA PHE A 207 -27.61 19.65 -19.55
C PHE A 207 -28.16 19.51 -18.12
N LYS A 208 -28.53 18.27 -17.73
CA LYS A 208 -28.84 17.94 -16.33
C LYS A 208 -27.54 17.47 -15.65
N LYS A 209 -26.91 18.34 -14.85
CA LYS A 209 -25.71 17.99 -14.08
C LYS A 209 -25.98 16.95 -12.98
N ASN A 210 -24.94 16.24 -12.56
CA ASN A 210 -25.02 15.28 -11.46
C ASN A 210 -25.40 15.99 -10.14
N PRO A 211 -26.40 15.51 -9.39
CA PRO A 211 -26.93 16.22 -8.22
C PRO A 211 -25.94 16.32 -7.05
N ASN A 212 -24.96 15.42 -6.96
CA ASN A 212 -23.91 15.46 -5.92
C ASN A 212 -22.63 16.21 -6.39
N ASN A 213 -22.66 16.89 -7.54
CA ASN A 213 -21.52 17.60 -8.15
C ASN A 213 -20.25 16.73 -8.27
N VAL A 214 -20.44 15.46 -8.68
CA VAL A 214 -19.37 14.54 -9.08
C VAL A 214 -18.64 15.10 -10.31
N SER A 215 -17.30 15.12 -10.27
CA SER A 215 -16.48 15.74 -11.32
C SER A 215 -16.33 14.84 -12.56
N SER A 216 -15.73 15.39 -13.62
CA SER A 216 -15.43 14.66 -14.85
C SER A 216 -14.42 13.52 -14.62
N ILE A 217 -13.54 13.65 -13.61
CA ILE A 217 -12.54 12.61 -13.27
C ILE A 217 -13.16 11.27 -12.86
N LEU A 218 -14.34 11.25 -12.22
CA LEU A 218 -15.00 9.99 -11.89
C LEU A 218 -15.42 9.24 -13.17
N TRP A 219 -15.88 9.98 -14.19
CA TRP A 219 -16.29 9.41 -15.47
C TRP A 219 -15.08 9.05 -16.36
N TYR A 220 -13.98 9.78 -16.24
CA TYR A 220 -12.70 9.41 -16.85
C TYR A 220 -12.14 8.10 -16.25
N TRP A 221 -12.26 7.92 -14.93
CA TRP A 221 -11.92 6.67 -14.26
C TRP A 221 -12.82 5.51 -14.71
N ALA A 222 -14.14 5.76 -14.83
CA ALA A 222 -15.08 4.80 -15.40
C ALA A 222 -14.70 4.43 -16.85
N THR A 223 -14.28 5.39 -17.67
CA THR A 223 -13.83 5.17 -19.06
C THR A 223 -12.61 4.25 -19.13
N ILE A 224 -11.64 4.41 -18.22
CA ILE A 224 -10.49 3.49 -18.11
C ILE A 224 -10.96 2.08 -17.75
N ILE A 225 -11.83 1.92 -16.73
CA ILE A 225 -12.42 0.63 -16.35
C ILE A 225 -13.18 -0.01 -17.53
N ILE A 226 -13.91 0.79 -18.32
CA ILE A 226 -14.65 0.34 -19.50
C ILE A 226 -13.69 -0.20 -20.56
N HIS A 227 -12.59 0.50 -20.84
CA HIS A 227 -11.63 0.07 -21.85
C HIS A 227 -10.77 -1.13 -21.42
N ASP A 228 -10.50 -1.24 -20.11
CA ASP A 228 -9.84 -2.37 -19.46
C ASP A 228 -10.64 -3.67 -19.62
N LEU A 229 -11.96 -3.60 -19.40
CA LEU A 229 -12.85 -4.74 -19.42
C LEU A 229 -13.51 -5.02 -20.78
N PHE A 230 -13.64 -4.01 -21.65
CA PHE A 230 -14.46 -4.13 -22.87
C PHE A 230 -13.76 -3.66 -24.14
N TRP A 231 -13.67 -4.60 -25.08
CA TRP A 231 -13.37 -4.34 -26.48
C TRP A 231 -14.12 -5.37 -27.32
N THR A 232 -15.35 -5.05 -27.74
CA THR A 232 -16.13 -5.96 -28.60
C THR A 232 -15.43 -6.09 -29.96
N ASN A 233 -15.07 -7.31 -30.34
CA ASN A 233 -14.34 -7.57 -31.58
C ASN A 233 -15.17 -7.17 -32.82
N LEU A 234 -14.50 -6.64 -33.85
CA LEU A 234 -15.17 -6.10 -35.04
C LEU A 234 -15.60 -7.19 -36.05
N GLN A 235 -14.92 -8.34 -36.05
CA GLN A 235 -15.14 -9.46 -36.97
C GLN A 235 -16.10 -10.50 -36.38
N ASP A 236 -15.92 -10.89 -35.12
CA ASP A 236 -16.90 -11.65 -34.33
C ASP A 236 -17.33 -10.85 -33.08
N PRO A 237 -18.41 -10.04 -33.19
CA PRO A 237 -18.91 -9.24 -32.08
C PRO A 237 -19.49 -10.00 -30.88
N ASN A 238 -19.31 -11.32 -30.80
CA ASN A 238 -19.57 -12.09 -29.58
C ASN A 238 -18.33 -12.20 -28.68
N GLN A 239 -17.14 -11.82 -29.17
CA GLN A 239 -15.87 -11.90 -28.46
C GLN A 239 -15.42 -10.55 -27.88
N ASN A 240 -14.64 -10.63 -26.79
CA ASN A 240 -13.97 -9.50 -26.14
C ASN A 240 -12.46 -9.56 -26.45
N ASP A 241 -11.91 -8.56 -27.14
CA ASP A 241 -10.46 -8.43 -27.39
C ASP A 241 -9.66 -8.00 -26.14
N SER A 242 -10.34 -7.46 -25.12
CA SER A 242 -9.80 -7.17 -23.78
C SER A 242 -9.90 -8.40 -22.85
N SER A 243 -9.14 -8.39 -21.75
CA SER A 243 -9.33 -9.37 -20.67
C SER A 243 -10.67 -9.13 -19.92
N SER A 244 -11.08 -10.07 -19.06
CA SER A 244 -12.21 -9.89 -18.13
C SER A 244 -11.77 -9.43 -16.73
N TYR A 245 -10.55 -8.91 -16.60
CA TYR A 245 -9.92 -8.54 -15.35
C TYR A 245 -9.59 -7.05 -15.34
N LEU A 246 -9.54 -6.45 -14.15
CA LEU A 246 -9.11 -5.07 -13.97
C LEU A 246 -7.56 -4.99 -14.01
N ASP A 247 -6.92 -5.40 -15.11
CA ASP A 247 -5.46 -5.56 -15.17
C ASP A 247 -4.67 -4.35 -15.72
N LEU A 248 -5.38 -3.23 -15.96
CA LEU A 248 -4.87 -1.99 -16.55
C LEU A 248 -4.32 -2.20 -17.98
N ALA A 249 -5.01 -3.05 -18.75
CA ALA A 249 -4.82 -3.27 -20.17
C ALA A 249 -4.82 -1.98 -21.04
N PRO A 250 -5.48 -0.85 -20.69
CA PRO A 250 -5.34 0.38 -21.46
C PRO A 250 -3.89 0.93 -21.46
N LEU A 251 -3.13 0.69 -20.38
CA LEU A 251 -1.70 1.00 -20.30
C LEU A 251 -0.85 -0.11 -20.91
N TYR A 252 -1.06 -1.37 -20.52
CA TYR A 252 -0.16 -2.49 -20.82
C TYR A 252 -0.52 -3.32 -22.06
N GLY A 253 -1.70 -3.13 -22.64
CA GLY A 253 -2.22 -3.90 -23.77
C GLY A 253 -2.85 -5.25 -23.38
N SER A 254 -3.45 -5.93 -24.37
CA SER A 254 -4.07 -7.27 -24.23
C SER A 254 -3.41 -8.33 -25.13
N THR A 255 -2.13 -8.10 -25.48
CA THR A 255 -1.23 -9.05 -26.13
C THR A 255 0.22 -8.79 -25.72
N GLU A 256 1.09 -9.77 -25.95
CA GLU A 256 2.54 -9.60 -25.84
C GLU A 256 3.07 -8.50 -26.78
N LYS A 257 2.54 -8.38 -28.01
CA LYS A 257 2.92 -7.32 -28.96
C LYS A 257 2.60 -5.93 -28.39
N ASP A 258 1.41 -5.74 -27.85
CA ASP A 258 0.96 -4.45 -27.33
C ASP A 258 1.81 -4.05 -26.11
N ARG A 259 2.01 -4.99 -25.17
CA ARG A 259 2.88 -4.84 -23.99
C ARG A 259 4.31 -4.49 -24.37
N ASP A 260 4.85 -5.17 -25.36
CA ASP A 260 6.23 -4.98 -25.78
C ASP A 260 6.41 -3.69 -26.61
N SER A 261 5.35 -3.19 -27.26
CA SER A 261 5.35 -1.87 -27.93
C SER A 261 5.51 -0.69 -26.97
N ILE A 262 5.07 -0.81 -25.71
CA ILE A 262 5.16 0.25 -24.68
C ILE A 262 6.38 0.13 -23.75
N ARG A 263 7.20 -0.93 -23.88
CA ARG A 263 8.41 -1.16 -23.08
C ARG A 263 9.66 -0.50 -23.67
N THR A 264 10.60 -0.16 -22.79
CA THR A 264 11.99 0.21 -23.15
C THR A 264 12.94 -0.99 -23.19
N PHE A 265 12.54 -2.14 -22.61
CA PHE A 265 13.39 -3.29 -22.31
C PHE A 265 14.63 -2.97 -21.46
N LYS A 266 14.57 -1.89 -20.68
CA LYS A 266 15.62 -1.46 -19.77
C LYS A 266 15.04 -1.16 -18.38
N ASP A 267 15.63 -1.76 -17.35
CA ASP A 267 15.28 -1.54 -15.93
C ASP A 267 13.78 -1.71 -15.61
N GLY A 268 13.03 -2.45 -16.43
CA GLY A 268 11.58 -2.68 -16.31
C GLY A 268 10.69 -1.52 -16.78
N GLN A 269 11.26 -0.48 -17.41
CA GLN A 269 10.59 0.79 -17.66
C GLN A 269 9.74 0.82 -18.95
N LEU A 270 8.67 1.62 -18.91
CA LEU A 270 7.86 2.02 -20.06
C LEU A 270 8.47 3.20 -20.81
N LYS A 271 8.20 3.28 -22.12
CA LYS A 271 8.47 4.48 -22.93
C LYS A 271 7.76 5.70 -22.30
N PRO A 272 8.38 6.90 -22.23
CA PRO A 272 7.81 8.05 -21.53
C PRO A 272 6.42 8.44 -22.05
N ASP A 273 5.47 8.65 -21.13
CA ASP A 273 4.10 9.12 -21.42
C ASP A 273 3.41 8.33 -22.55
N CYS A 274 3.56 7.00 -22.54
CA CYS A 274 3.01 6.06 -23.53
C CYS A 274 1.98 5.10 -22.89
N PHE A 275 0.97 4.71 -23.66
CA PHE A 275 0.00 3.67 -23.31
C PHE A 275 -0.45 2.88 -24.54
N ALA A 276 -0.86 1.62 -24.34
CA ALA A 276 -1.10 0.68 -25.41
C ALA A 276 -2.38 0.96 -26.21
N ASP A 277 -3.50 1.23 -25.53
CA ASP A 277 -4.82 1.32 -26.18
C ASP A 277 -5.02 2.61 -26.99
N LYS A 278 -4.81 2.53 -28.31
CA LYS A 278 -4.98 3.68 -29.22
C LYS A 278 -6.41 4.24 -29.26
N ARG A 279 -7.44 3.49 -28.82
CA ARG A 279 -8.84 3.95 -28.78
C ARG A 279 -9.01 5.17 -27.86
N LEU A 280 -8.21 5.26 -26.79
CA LEU A 280 -8.33 6.32 -25.79
C LEU A 280 -7.74 7.68 -26.21
N ILE A 281 -7.03 7.74 -27.34
CA ILE A 281 -6.60 9.02 -27.95
C ILE A 281 -7.82 9.86 -28.39
N GLY A 282 -8.94 9.21 -28.74
CA GLY A 282 -10.20 9.86 -29.13
C GLY A 282 -11.18 10.09 -27.96
N ASN A 283 -10.67 10.25 -26.73
CA ASN A 283 -11.45 10.55 -25.54
C ASN A 283 -11.02 11.89 -24.92
N PRO A 284 -11.86 12.56 -24.10
CA PRO A 284 -11.53 13.82 -23.47
C PRO A 284 -10.18 13.76 -22.73
N PRO A 285 -9.33 14.81 -22.78
CA PRO A 285 -7.89 14.63 -22.61
C PRO A 285 -7.46 14.15 -21.21
N GLY A 286 -8.30 14.33 -20.18
CA GLY A 286 -8.07 13.79 -18.85
C GLY A 286 -7.99 12.26 -18.79
N VAL A 287 -8.59 11.54 -19.76
CA VAL A 287 -8.49 10.07 -19.84
C VAL A 287 -7.08 9.62 -20.23
N PRO A 288 -6.48 10.07 -21.35
CA PRO A 288 -5.05 9.90 -21.61
C PRO A 288 -4.12 10.41 -20.49
N ILE A 289 -4.43 11.55 -19.86
CA ILE A 289 -3.61 12.10 -18.77
C ILE A 289 -3.53 11.13 -17.59
N LEU A 290 -4.65 10.51 -17.18
CA LEU A 290 -4.64 9.49 -16.12
C LEU A 290 -3.77 8.26 -16.48
N LEU A 291 -3.72 7.85 -17.75
CA LEU A 291 -2.82 6.77 -18.20
C LEU A 291 -1.35 7.21 -18.24
N ILE A 292 -1.06 8.46 -18.58
CA ILE A 292 0.28 9.06 -18.48
C ILE A 292 0.73 9.11 -17.01
N MET A 293 -0.17 9.45 -16.09
CA MET A 293 0.11 9.42 -14.65
C MET A 293 0.47 8.01 -14.19
N PHE A 294 -0.23 6.98 -14.68
CA PHE A 294 0.13 5.58 -14.41
C PHE A 294 1.44 5.14 -15.07
N ASN A 295 1.76 5.60 -16.28
CA ASN A 295 3.06 5.35 -16.92
C ASN A 295 4.22 5.90 -16.06
N ARG A 296 4.09 7.15 -15.62
CA ARG A 296 5.05 7.82 -14.73
C ARG A 296 5.16 7.11 -13.38
N PHE A 297 4.03 6.64 -12.81
CA PHE A 297 4.03 5.85 -11.59
C PHE A 297 4.73 4.49 -11.75
N HIS A 298 4.47 3.73 -12.82
CA HIS A 298 5.16 2.48 -13.11
C HIS A 298 6.68 2.70 -13.21
N ASN A 299 7.12 3.75 -13.90
CA ASN A 299 8.53 4.08 -14.03
C ASN A 299 9.18 4.50 -12.69
N HIS A 300 8.44 5.21 -11.82
CA HIS A 300 8.88 5.46 -10.44
C HIS A 300 9.03 4.16 -9.63
N VAL A 301 8.07 3.23 -9.77
CA VAL A 301 8.09 1.93 -9.08
C VAL A 301 9.24 1.05 -9.57
N ALA A 302 9.39 0.85 -10.88
CA ALA A 302 10.47 0.05 -11.46
C ALA A 302 11.86 0.55 -11.02
N THR A 303 12.05 1.87 -11.00
CA THR A 303 13.30 2.50 -10.52
C THR A 303 13.55 2.20 -9.04
N ASN A 304 12.57 2.37 -8.15
CA ASN A 304 12.75 2.09 -6.73
C ASN A 304 12.89 0.59 -6.44
N LEU A 305 12.21 -0.30 -7.17
CA LEU A 305 12.43 -1.75 -7.08
C LEU A 305 13.88 -2.12 -7.43
N ALA A 306 14.43 -1.52 -8.49
CA ALA A 306 15.82 -1.71 -8.89
C ALA A 306 16.83 -1.17 -7.87
N ASP A 307 16.58 0.02 -7.30
CA ASP A 307 17.44 0.65 -6.28
C ASP A 307 17.38 -0.08 -4.93
N ILE A 308 16.20 -0.54 -4.52
CA ILE A 308 16.00 -1.26 -3.25
C ILE A 308 16.52 -2.69 -3.36
N ASN A 309 16.34 -3.35 -4.51
CA ASN A 309 16.80 -4.73 -4.74
C ASN A 309 16.45 -5.70 -3.59
N GLU A 310 15.16 -5.80 -3.26
CA GLU A 310 14.67 -6.64 -2.16
C GLU A 310 15.07 -8.11 -2.36
N GLY A 311 15.66 -8.72 -1.32
CA GLY A 311 16.15 -10.09 -1.35
C GLY A 311 17.23 -10.40 -2.39
N GLY A 312 17.78 -9.39 -3.09
CA GLY A 312 18.66 -9.59 -4.25
C GLY A 312 17.93 -9.92 -5.56
N ARG A 313 16.59 -9.85 -5.59
CA ARG A 313 15.72 -10.23 -6.73
C ARG A 313 16.03 -9.50 -8.03
N PHE A 314 16.53 -8.26 -7.95
CA PHE A 314 16.79 -7.37 -9.09
C PHE A 314 18.28 -7.02 -9.23
N SER A 315 19.16 -7.88 -8.70
CA SER A 315 20.61 -7.70 -8.77
C SER A 315 21.09 -7.62 -10.22
N LYS A 316 21.96 -6.65 -10.51
CA LYS A 316 22.59 -6.52 -11.84
C LYS A 316 23.40 -7.78 -12.15
N PRO A 317 23.41 -8.27 -13.40
CA PRO A 317 24.27 -9.38 -13.82
C PRO A 317 25.74 -9.14 -13.47
N ALA A 318 26.46 -10.20 -13.09
CA ALA A 318 27.86 -10.09 -12.69
C ALA A 318 28.78 -9.93 -13.91
N GLU A 319 29.83 -9.11 -13.76
CA GLU A 319 30.75 -8.72 -14.84
C GLU A 319 31.59 -9.87 -15.42
N HIS A 320 31.60 -11.05 -14.76
CA HIS A 320 32.34 -12.24 -15.18
C HIS A 320 31.51 -13.26 -15.99
N LEU A 321 30.25 -12.95 -16.31
CA LEU A 321 29.40 -13.81 -17.15
C LEU A 321 29.85 -13.75 -18.62
N SER A 322 29.58 -14.81 -19.39
CA SER A 322 29.72 -14.75 -20.86
C SER A 322 28.71 -13.75 -21.45
N PRO A 323 28.92 -13.22 -22.67
CA PRO A 323 28.01 -12.25 -23.29
C PRO A 323 26.56 -12.74 -23.34
N GLU A 324 26.35 -14.01 -23.67
CA GLU A 324 25.03 -14.65 -23.81
C GLU A 324 24.37 -14.84 -22.45
N ALA A 325 25.15 -15.24 -21.43
CA ALA A 325 24.67 -15.38 -20.06
C ALA A 325 24.34 -14.01 -19.43
N ALA A 326 25.12 -12.98 -19.76
CA ALA A 326 24.87 -11.61 -19.35
C ALA A 326 23.60 -11.04 -20.01
N GLU A 327 23.42 -11.23 -21.32
CA GLU A 327 22.20 -10.81 -22.05
C GLU A 327 20.95 -11.49 -21.47
N ALA A 328 20.98 -12.81 -21.29
CA ALA A 328 19.88 -13.56 -20.69
C ALA A 328 19.55 -13.08 -19.26
N ALA A 329 20.57 -12.77 -18.45
CA ALA A 329 20.39 -12.23 -17.11
C ALA A 329 19.85 -10.79 -17.11
N TRP A 330 20.28 -9.93 -18.03
CA TRP A 330 19.72 -8.58 -18.21
C TRP A 330 18.25 -8.64 -18.64
N LYS A 331 17.92 -9.46 -19.64
CA LYS A 331 16.53 -9.68 -20.10
C LYS A 331 15.63 -10.23 -19.01
N LYS A 332 16.13 -11.18 -18.20
CA LYS A 332 15.41 -11.67 -17.01
C LYS A 332 15.18 -10.55 -15.99
N ARG A 333 16.21 -9.77 -15.66
CA ARG A 333 16.11 -8.68 -14.68
C ARG A 333 15.12 -7.60 -15.13
N ASP A 334 15.15 -7.19 -16.39
CA ASP A 334 14.16 -6.27 -16.97
C ASP A 334 12.74 -6.82 -16.83
N THR A 335 12.53 -8.08 -17.19
CA THR A 335 11.21 -8.72 -17.15
C THR A 335 10.68 -8.89 -15.73
N GLU A 336 11.53 -9.28 -14.76
CA GLU A 336 11.12 -9.34 -13.34
C GLU A 336 10.83 -7.94 -12.77
N LEU A 337 11.58 -6.90 -13.16
CA LEU A 337 11.26 -5.52 -12.76
C LEU A 337 9.94 -5.05 -13.37
N PHE A 338 9.75 -5.24 -14.67
CA PHE A 338 8.54 -4.86 -15.41
C PHE A 338 7.28 -5.51 -14.81
N GLU A 339 7.22 -6.85 -14.71
CA GLU A 339 5.99 -7.51 -14.26
C GLU A 339 5.74 -7.27 -12.75
N THR A 340 6.78 -7.01 -11.93
CA THR A 340 6.57 -6.58 -10.54
C THR A 340 6.03 -5.15 -10.48
N ALA A 341 6.58 -4.23 -11.28
CA ALA A 341 6.09 -2.85 -11.37
C ALA A 341 4.66 -2.79 -11.93
N ARG A 342 4.29 -3.69 -12.86
CA ARG A 342 2.91 -3.88 -13.32
C ARG A 342 2.01 -4.33 -12.18
N LEU A 343 2.35 -5.39 -11.43
CA LEU A 343 1.56 -5.84 -10.27
C LEU A 343 1.37 -4.76 -9.20
N VAL A 344 2.42 -3.99 -8.89
CA VAL A 344 2.33 -2.86 -7.94
C VAL A 344 1.46 -1.73 -8.50
N THR A 345 1.59 -1.37 -9.78
CA THR A 345 0.77 -0.33 -10.43
C THR A 345 -0.70 -0.74 -10.50
N SER A 346 -1.00 -2.00 -10.83
CA SER A 346 -2.32 -2.62 -10.69
C SER A 346 -2.84 -2.54 -9.24
N GLY A 347 -1.96 -2.71 -8.24
CA GLY A 347 -2.28 -2.52 -6.82
C GLY A 347 -2.72 -1.08 -6.47
N LEU A 348 -2.10 -0.06 -7.07
CA LEU A 348 -2.58 1.32 -6.91
C LEU A 348 -3.93 1.53 -7.61
N TYR A 349 -4.08 1.04 -8.83
CA TYR A 349 -5.32 1.12 -9.61
C TYR A 349 -6.52 0.47 -8.90
N ILE A 350 -6.35 -0.72 -8.30
CA ILE A 350 -7.43 -1.35 -7.54
C ILE A 350 -7.72 -0.64 -6.21
N ASN A 351 -6.69 -0.11 -5.52
CA ASN A 351 -6.90 0.63 -4.28
C ASN A 351 -7.63 1.97 -4.52
N ILE A 352 -7.32 2.69 -5.60
CA ILE A 352 -8.11 3.88 -6.00
C ILE A 352 -9.53 3.46 -6.41
N THR A 353 -9.69 2.34 -7.13
CA THR A 353 -11.01 1.83 -7.52
C THR A 353 -11.89 1.47 -6.31
N LEU A 354 -11.32 0.90 -5.26
CA LEU A 354 -12.06 0.46 -4.07
C LEU A 354 -12.24 1.55 -3.00
N ILE A 355 -11.22 2.38 -2.77
CA ILE A 355 -11.17 3.31 -1.64
C ILE A 355 -11.34 4.78 -2.08
N ASP A 356 -11.32 5.10 -3.38
CA ASP A 356 -11.73 6.41 -3.90
C ASP A 356 -13.01 6.31 -4.74
N TYR A 357 -13.01 5.51 -5.81
CA TYR A 357 -14.11 5.41 -6.77
C TYR A 357 -15.38 4.79 -6.17
N VAL A 358 -15.31 3.56 -5.61
CA VAL A 358 -16.47 2.92 -4.96
C VAL A 358 -16.96 3.74 -3.76
N ARG A 359 -16.09 4.39 -2.99
CA ARG A 359 -16.52 5.32 -1.93
C ARG A 359 -17.39 6.46 -2.47
N ASN A 360 -17.09 7.00 -3.65
CA ASN A 360 -17.94 8.00 -4.30
C ASN A 360 -19.25 7.39 -4.86
N ILE A 361 -19.24 6.16 -5.38
CA ILE A 361 -20.48 5.48 -5.83
C ILE A 361 -21.51 5.36 -4.69
N ILE A 362 -21.08 4.90 -3.51
CA ILE A 362 -21.94 4.72 -2.32
C ILE A 362 -21.85 5.88 -1.31
N ASN A 363 -21.41 7.06 -1.74
CA ASN A 363 -21.42 8.33 -0.99
C ASN A 363 -20.69 8.30 0.39
N LEU A 364 -19.72 7.40 0.56
CA LEU A 364 -18.90 7.25 1.77
C LEU A 364 -17.80 8.32 1.90
N ASN A 365 -17.56 9.12 0.86
CA ASN A 365 -16.75 10.33 0.93
C ASN A 365 -17.44 11.45 1.74
N ARG A 366 -18.77 11.38 1.95
CA ARG A 366 -19.56 12.38 2.68
C ARG A 366 -19.77 12.10 4.18
N VAL A 367 -19.13 11.07 4.73
CA VAL A 367 -19.32 10.64 6.12
C VAL A 367 -17.99 10.23 6.77
N ASP A 368 -17.84 10.53 8.06
CA ASP A 368 -16.66 10.16 8.85
C ASP A 368 -16.70 8.68 9.25
N THR A 369 -16.34 7.78 8.33
CA THR A 369 -16.34 6.34 8.58
C THR A 369 -15.17 5.62 7.88
N THR A 370 -14.50 4.75 8.63
CA THR A 370 -13.46 3.84 8.12
C THR A 370 -14.04 2.62 7.42
N TRP A 371 -15.35 2.36 7.52
CA TRP A 371 -15.99 1.28 6.76
C TRP A 371 -15.95 1.58 5.25
N THR A 372 -15.79 0.54 4.45
CA THR A 372 -15.85 0.58 2.98
C THR A 372 -16.34 -0.78 2.46
N LEU A 373 -16.83 -0.81 1.22
CA LEU A 373 -17.19 -2.05 0.52
C LEU A 373 -15.97 -2.60 -0.20
N ASP A 374 -15.13 -3.38 0.51
CA ASP A 374 -13.96 -4.05 -0.07
C ASP A 374 -14.25 -5.54 -0.34
N PRO A 375 -14.34 -5.99 -1.61
CA PRO A 375 -14.57 -7.39 -1.96
C PRO A 375 -13.43 -8.34 -1.55
N ARG A 376 -12.25 -7.80 -1.20
CA ARG A 376 -11.07 -8.58 -0.76
C ARG A 376 -11.14 -9.02 0.70
N GLN A 377 -12.19 -8.61 1.44
CA GLN A 377 -12.43 -9.03 2.83
C GLN A 377 -12.18 -10.54 3.02
N GLU A 378 -11.18 -10.87 3.83
CA GLU A 378 -10.83 -12.26 4.13
C GLU A 378 -11.98 -12.95 4.88
N MET A 379 -12.19 -14.23 4.59
CA MET A 379 -13.27 -15.06 5.13
C MET A 379 -12.74 -16.47 5.44
N GLY A 380 -13.44 -17.23 6.29
CA GLY A 380 -13.07 -18.59 6.66
C GLY A 380 -12.12 -18.70 7.86
N VAL A 381 -11.52 -19.89 7.99
CA VAL A 381 -10.83 -20.40 9.19
C VAL A 381 -9.58 -19.58 9.55
N SER A 382 -8.82 -19.14 8.56
CA SER A 382 -7.59 -18.34 8.71
C SER A 382 -7.80 -17.07 9.54
N VAL A 383 -8.99 -16.46 9.43
CA VAL A 383 -9.35 -15.19 10.09
C VAL A 383 -10.44 -15.32 11.16
N GLY A 384 -10.76 -16.54 11.59
CA GLY A 384 -11.74 -16.75 12.67
C GLY A 384 -13.20 -16.56 12.27
N THR A 385 -13.53 -16.57 10.98
CA THR A 385 -14.90 -16.33 10.48
C THR A 385 -15.50 -17.57 9.81
N LYS A 386 -16.77 -17.47 9.39
CA LYS A 386 -17.37 -18.48 8.50
C LYS A 386 -16.77 -18.37 7.11
N ASP A 387 -16.54 -19.51 6.49
CA ASP A 387 -16.37 -19.57 5.04
C ASP A 387 -17.72 -19.29 4.35
N LEU A 388 -17.71 -18.57 3.24
CA LEU A 388 -18.92 -17.97 2.64
C LEU A 388 -18.82 -17.83 1.12
N SER A 389 -17.91 -16.98 0.63
CA SER A 389 -17.70 -16.72 -0.79
C SER A 389 -16.22 -16.89 -1.10
N GLU A 390 -15.92 -17.76 -2.06
CA GLU A 390 -14.56 -18.05 -2.51
C GLU A 390 -13.86 -16.79 -3.07
N SER A 391 -12.55 -16.87 -3.27
CA SER A 391 -11.74 -15.81 -3.87
C SER A 391 -10.69 -16.39 -4.82
N GLY A 392 -10.26 -15.62 -5.82
CA GLY A 392 -9.29 -16.06 -6.83
C GLY A 392 -9.85 -17.06 -7.84
N THR A 393 -11.18 -17.18 -7.96
CA THR A 393 -11.87 -18.16 -8.81
C THR A 393 -11.97 -17.77 -10.30
N GLY A 394 -11.51 -16.58 -10.67
CA GLY A 394 -11.59 -15.98 -11.99
C GLY A 394 -12.91 -15.26 -12.29
N ASN A 395 -13.01 -14.64 -13.47
CA ASN A 395 -14.16 -13.85 -13.90
C ASN A 395 -14.35 -13.92 -15.43
N VAL A 396 -15.57 -13.72 -15.93
CA VAL A 396 -15.85 -13.47 -17.37
C VAL A 396 -16.93 -12.40 -17.49
N VAL A 397 -16.58 -11.25 -18.08
CA VAL A 397 -17.54 -10.15 -18.25
C VAL A 397 -18.68 -10.52 -19.21
N SER A 398 -19.90 -10.09 -18.90
CA SER A 398 -21.09 -10.47 -19.66
C SER A 398 -21.49 -9.44 -20.71
N ALA A 399 -22.25 -9.91 -21.70
CA ALA A 399 -22.84 -9.07 -22.73
C ALA A 399 -23.84 -8.04 -22.13
N GLU A 400 -24.54 -8.40 -21.05
CA GLU A 400 -25.37 -7.46 -20.29
C GLU A 400 -24.52 -6.41 -19.57
N PHE A 401 -23.43 -6.83 -18.91
CA PHE A 401 -22.53 -5.95 -18.18
C PHE A 401 -21.90 -4.87 -19.09
N ASN A 402 -21.56 -5.23 -20.34
CA ASN A 402 -21.11 -4.27 -21.35
C ASN A 402 -22.14 -3.17 -21.66
N LEU A 403 -23.44 -3.46 -21.61
CA LEU A 403 -24.49 -2.48 -21.84
C LEU A 403 -24.78 -1.66 -20.57
N CYS A 404 -24.70 -2.28 -19.40
CA CYS A 404 -24.85 -1.61 -18.10
C CYS A 404 -23.79 -0.54 -17.78
N TYR A 405 -22.67 -0.50 -18.51
CA TYR A 405 -21.57 0.45 -18.30
C TYR A 405 -21.50 1.61 -19.31
N ARG A 406 -22.46 1.75 -20.22
CA ARG A 406 -22.48 2.83 -21.23
C ARG A 406 -23.11 4.11 -20.68
N TRP A 407 -22.36 4.84 -19.85
CA TRP A 407 -22.88 5.98 -19.09
C TRP A 407 -22.76 7.33 -19.81
N HIS A 408 -23.06 7.39 -21.11
CA HIS A 408 -22.85 8.60 -21.91
C HIS A 408 -23.73 9.79 -21.48
N SER A 409 -24.83 9.56 -20.77
CA SER A 409 -25.60 10.60 -20.06
C SER A 409 -24.76 11.43 -19.08
N CYS A 410 -23.71 10.83 -18.53
CA CYS A 410 -22.87 11.41 -17.48
C CYS A 410 -21.68 12.22 -18.00
N LEU A 411 -21.47 12.32 -19.31
CA LEU A 411 -20.53 13.28 -19.91
C LEU A 411 -20.87 14.71 -19.47
N SER A 412 -19.85 15.50 -19.07
CA SER A 412 -20.06 16.90 -18.71
C SER A 412 -20.43 17.75 -19.94
N GLU A 413 -20.85 19.00 -19.72
CA GLU A 413 -21.07 19.96 -20.80
C GLU A 413 -19.77 20.30 -21.56
N MET A 414 -18.63 20.29 -20.86
CA MET A 414 -17.29 20.45 -21.45
C MET A 414 -16.92 19.24 -22.32
N ASP A 415 -17.15 18.01 -21.84
CA ASP A 415 -16.83 16.79 -22.60
C ASP A 415 -17.74 16.63 -23.83
N ASP A 416 -19.02 17.00 -23.71
CA ASP A 416 -19.99 17.03 -24.81
C ASP A 416 -19.50 17.96 -25.92
N LYS A 417 -19.09 19.19 -25.57
CA LYS A 417 -18.46 20.12 -26.53
C LYS A 417 -17.15 19.57 -27.09
N TRP A 418 -16.27 18.99 -26.26
CA TRP A 418 -14.99 18.44 -26.73
C TRP A 418 -15.20 17.35 -27.78
N VAL A 419 -16.19 16.46 -27.60
CA VAL A 419 -16.52 15.42 -28.60
C VAL A 419 -17.04 16.04 -29.91
N GLN A 420 -17.83 17.12 -29.84
CA GLN A 420 -18.30 17.85 -31.04
C GLN A 420 -17.13 18.52 -31.79
N ASP A 421 -16.20 19.15 -31.06
CA ASP A 421 -15.00 19.78 -31.63
C ASP A 421 -14.06 18.73 -32.26
N PHE A 422 -13.86 17.59 -31.59
CA PHE A 422 -13.04 16.46 -32.08
C PHE A 422 -13.60 15.85 -33.38
N TYR A 423 -14.92 15.66 -33.49
CA TYR A 423 -15.52 15.24 -34.77
C TYR A 423 -15.37 16.29 -35.88
N THR A 424 -15.33 17.57 -35.49
CA THR A 424 -15.12 18.70 -36.42
C THR A 424 -13.67 18.75 -36.92
N GLU A 425 -12.68 18.45 -36.08
CA GLU A 425 -11.28 18.29 -36.48
C GLU A 425 -11.11 17.12 -37.48
N LEU A 426 -11.76 15.98 -37.22
CA LEU A 426 -11.63 14.77 -38.05
C LEU A 426 -12.35 14.84 -39.41
N LEU A 427 -13.42 15.64 -39.55
CA LEU A 427 -14.29 15.66 -40.75
C LEU A 427 -14.48 17.04 -41.39
N GLY A 428 -14.03 18.12 -40.75
CA GLY A 428 -14.30 19.51 -41.15
C GLY A 428 -15.70 19.99 -40.75
N GLU A 429 -15.88 21.31 -40.66
CA GLU A 429 -17.08 21.98 -40.11
C GLU A 429 -18.44 21.58 -40.73
N ASN A 430 -18.44 21.03 -41.95
CA ASN A 430 -19.64 20.79 -42.74
C ASN A 430 -19.92 19.30 -43.01
N TYR A 431 -19.64 18.43 -42.03
CA TYR A 431 -19.84 16.97 -42.17
C TYR A 431 -21.32 16.50 -42.19
N GLY A 432 -22.28 17.40 -41.97
CA GLY A 432 -23.72 17.13 -41.97
C GLY A 432 -24.22 16.50 -40.64
N PRO A 433 -25.39 15.85 -40.63
CA PRO A 433 -25.90 15.22 -39.41
C PRO A 433 -25.02 14.05 -38.97
N MET A 434 -24.74 13.96 -37.66
CA MET A 434 -24.02 12.84 -37.05
C MET A 434 -24.88 11.58 -37.02
N ASN A 435 -24.85 10.83 -38.13
CA ASN A 435 -25.49 9.53 -38.30
C ASN A 435 -24.44 8.41 -38.36
N LEU A 436 -24.88 7.14 -38.46
CA LEU A 436 -23.99 5.98 -38.50
C LEU A 436 -22.97 6.02 -39.65
N GLN A 437 -23.33 6.52 -40.84
CA GLN A 437 -22.40 6.65 -41.96
C GLN A 437 -21.35 7.75 -41.69
N THR A 438 -21.76 8.88 -41.10
CA THR A 438 -20.87 9.97 -40.68
C THR A 438 -19.88 9.49 -39.61
N MET A 439 -20.36 8.81 -38.57
CA MET A 439 -19.51 8.24 -37.52
C MET A 439 -18.52 7.20 -38.08
N MET A 440 -18.96 6.33 -39.01
CA MET A 440 -18.06 5.37 -39.67
C MET A 440 -17.03 6.01 -40.61
N LYS A 441 -17.22 7.28 -41.05
CA LYS A 441 -16.15 8.07 -41.67
C LYS A 441 -15.18 8.60 -40.61
N ALA A 442 -15.69 9.19 -39.52
CA ALA A 442 -14.86 9.71 -38.43
C ALA A 442 -13.94 8.64 -37.83
N LEU A 443 -14.47 7.43 -37.56
CA LEU A 443 -13.67 6.32 -37.03
C LEU A 443 -12.52 5.90 -37.96
N LYS A 444 -12.71 6.00 -39.29
CA LYS A 444 -11.65 5.75 -40.28
C LYS A 444 -10.63 6.88 -40.37
N ALA A 445 -11.08 8.13 -40.28
CA ALA A 445 -10.19 9.29 -40.22
C ALA A 445 -9.32 9.25 -38.95
N PHE A 446 -9.92 8.91 -37.81
CA PHE A 446 -9.24 8.71 -36.53
C PHE A 446 -8.24 7.55 -36.56
N GLU A 447 -8.62 6.38 -37.08
CA GLU A 447 -7.68 5.26 -37.19
C GLU A 447 -6.50 5.58 -38.13
N ALA A 448 -6.70 6.43 -39.14
CA ALA A 448 -5.64 6.90 -40.03
C ALA A 448 -4.79 8.05 -39.46
N SER A 449 -5.25 8.77 -38.41
CA SER A 449 -4.51 9.90 -37.82
C SER A 449 -3.68 9.51 -36.58
N VAL A 450 -3.99 8.40 -35.92
CA VAL A 450 -3.24 7.93 -34.74
C VAL A 450 -2.08 7.00 -35.15
N ALA A 451 -0.85 7.41 -34.83
CA ALA A 451 0.36 6.63 -35.11
C ALA A 451 0.35 5.23 -34.44
N ASP A 452 0.86 4.22 -35.16
CA ASP A 452 0.96 2.85 -34.64
C ASP A 452 1.97 2.75 -33.49
N GLU A 453 3.10 3.46 -33.55
CA GLU A 453 4.14 3.47 -32.50
C GLU A 453 3.70 4.35 -31.30
N PRO A 454 3.56 3.78 -30.08
CA PRO A 454 3.09 4.53 -28.91
C PRO A 454 3.82 5.82 -28.59
N SER A 455 5.14 5.92 -28.81
CA SER A 455 5.89 7.16 -28.53
C SER A 455 5.67 8.29 -29.54
N GLU A 456 5.03 8.02 -30.68
CA GLU A 456 4.69 9.03 -31.68
C GLU A 456 3.25 9.57 -31.51
N ARG A 457 2.42 8.91 -30.69
CA ARG A 457 1.02 9.29 -30.46
C ARG A 457 0.91 10.59 -29.64
N THR A 458 0.08 11.50 -30.13
CA THR A 458 -0.39 12.74 -29.47
C THR A 458 -1.90 12.70 -29.26
N PHE A 459 -2.44 13.55 -28.38
CA PHE A 459 -3.88 13.65 -28.09
C PHE A 459 -4.23 15.08 -27.64
N GLY A 460 -5.47 15.51 -27.82
CA GLY A 460 -5.99 16.79 -27.28
C GLY A 460 -5.23 18.06 -27.71
N GLY A 461 -4.48 18.01 -28.81
CA GLY A 461 -3.59 19.10 -29.26
C GLY A 461 -2.21 19.17 -28.58
N PHE A 462 -1.98 18.40 -27.51
CA PHE A 462 -0.71 18.40 -26.77
C PHE A 462 0.46 17.83 -27.58
N LYS A 463 1.65 18.37 -27.35
CA LYS A 463 2.87 18.02 -28.09
C LYS A 463 3.92 17.41 -27.15
N ARG A 464 4.72 16.47 -27.68
CA ARG A 464 5.84 15.87 -26.96
C ARG A 464 7.09 16.75 -27.06
N GLY A 465 7.82 16.87 -25.96
CA GLY A 465 9.14 17.49 -25.91
C GLY A 465 10.26 16.51 -26.33
N PRO A 466 11.53 16.98 -26.38
CA PRO A 466 12.67 16.17 -26.83
C PRO A 466 13.00 14.95 -25.94
N ASP A 467 12.46 14.86 -24.73
CA ASP A 467 12.59 13.70 -23.84
C ASP A 467 11.43 12.69 -23.99
N GLY A 468 10.51 12.94 -24.93
CA GLY A 468 9.34 12.12 -25.22
C GLY A 468 8.10 12.41 -24.36
N LYS A 469 8.20 13.25 -23.32
CA LYS A 469 7.07 13.60 -22.44
C LYS A 469 6.23 14.74 -22.99
N PHE A 470 5.01 14.90 -22.46
CA PHE A 470 4.22 16.13 -22.63
C PHE A 470 4.62 17.20 -21.60
N ASN A 471 4.23 18.45 -21.82
CA ASN A 471 4.44 19.54 -20.86
C ASN A 471 3.53 19.37 -19.63
N ASP A 472 4.12 19.38 -18.43
CA ASP A 472 3.37 19.13 -17.18
C ASP A 472 2.38 20.24 -16.84
N ASP A 473 2.66 21.50 -17.19
CA ASP A 473 1.78 22.64 -16.92
C ASP A 473 0.49 22.53 -17.76
N GLU A 474 0.63 22.21 -19.05
CA GLU A 474 -0.46 21.94 -20.00
C GLU A 474 -1.35 20.77 -19.52
N LEU A 475 -0.75 19.65 -19.08
CA LEU A 475 -1.50 18.50 -18.59
C LEU A 475 -2.21 18.79 -17.26
N VAL A 476 -1.55 19.51 -16.34
CA VAL A 476 -2.12 19.83 -15.02
C VAL A 476 -3.26 20.84 -15.14
N GLU A 477 -3.15 21.84 -16.01
CA GLU A 477 -4.22 22.84 -16.23
C GLU A 477 -5.49 22.19 -16.83
N ALA A 478 -5.33 21.26 -17.79
CA ALA A 478 -6.45 20.47 -18.31
C ALA A 478 -7.06 19.54 -17.24
N LEU A 479 -6.22 18.91 -16.40
CA LEU A 479 -6.67 18.03 -15.33
C LEU A 479 -7.39 18.80 -14.21
N ALA A 480 -6.89 19.98 -13.82
CA ALA A 480 -7.53 20.86 -12.84
C ALA A 480 -8.89 21.37 -13.35
N THR A 481 -8.98 21.75 -14.63
CA THR A 481 -10.25 22.11 -15.27
C THR A 481 -11.27 20.97 -15.22
N ALA A 482 -10.87 19.74 -15.54
CA ALA A 482 -11.75 18.57 -15.48
C ALA A 482 -12.17 18.17 -14.05
N ILE A 483 -11.36 18.47 -13.03
CA ILE A 483 -11.72 18.33 -11.61
C ILE A 483 -12.84 19.33 -11.23
N GLU A 484 -12.85 20.53 -11.82
CA GLU A 484 -13.87 21.55 -11.58
C GLU A 484 -15.18 21.32 -12.34
N GLN A 485 -15.14 20.65 -13.51
CA GLN A 485 -16.34 20.38 -14.30
C GLN A 485 -17.18 19.24 -13.71
N PRO A 486 -18.46 19.48 -13.34
CA PRO A 486 -19.37 18.41 -12.91
C PRO A 486 -19.86 17.61 -14.13
N GLY A 487 -19.90 16.28 -13.99
CA GLY A 487 -20.51 15.41 -15.00
C GLY A 487 -22.04 15.48 -15.01
N GLY A 488 -22.65 14.81 -15.97
CA GLY A 488 -24.11 14.69 -16.11
C GLY A 488 -24.76 13.73 -15.10
N ALA A 489 -26.07 13.89 -14.92
CA ALA A 489 -26.93 12.93 -14.24
C ALA A 489 -27.24 11.70 -15.14
N PHE A 490 -27.60 10.59 -14.52
CA PHE A 490 -28.20 9.44 -15.20
C PHE A 490 -29.67 9.69 -15.57
N GLY A 491 -30.24 8.76 -16.36
CA GLY A 491 -31.67 8.69 -16.66
C GLY A 491 -32.08 9.37 -17.97
N GLY A 492 -33.37 9.29 -18.27
CA GLY A 492 -33.98 9.78 -19.51
C GLY A 492 -33.72 11.25 -19.83
N ARG A 493 -33.59 11.53 -21.14
CA ARG A 493 -33.30 12.83 -21.74
C ARG A 493 -32.11 13.55 -21.10
N ASN A 494 -30.93 12.93 -21.19
CA ASN A 494 -29.66 13.55 -20.80
C ASN A 494 -28.44 13.02 -21.58
N VAL A 495 -28.61 12.13 -22.57
CA VAL A 495 -27.50 11.64 -23.42
C VAL A 495 -27.17 12.66 -24.51
N PRO A 496 -25.90 13.12 -24.63
CA PRO A 496 -25.49 14.07 -25.66
C PRO A 496 -25.96 13.70 -27.07
N ARG A 497 -26.49 14.68 -27.82
CA ARG A 497 -27.00 14.45 -29.19
C ARG A 497 -25.90 13.97 -30.15
N ILE A 498 -24.64 14.32 -29.91
CA ILE A 498 -23.47 13.82 -30.67
C ILE A 498 -23.23 12.31 -30.51
N MET A 499 -23.72 11.68 -29.42
CA MET A 499 -23.55 10.25 -29.13
C MET A 499 -24.63 9.36 -29.79
N LYS A 500 -25.61 9.96 -30.50
CA LYS A 500 -26.76 9.26 -31.12
C LYS A 500 -26.39 7.97 -31.88
N PRO A 501 -25.37 7.94 -32.77
CA PRO A 501 -25.02 6.70 -33.48
C PRO A 501 -24.48 5.59 -32.56
N ILE A 502 -23.80 5.96 -31.47
CA ILE A 502 -23.23 5.02 -30.49
C ILE A 502 -24.37 4.38 -29.68
N GLU A 503 -25.38 5.17 -29.30
CA GLU A 503 -26.59 4.69 -28.63
C GLU A 503 -27.40 3.74 -29.51
N MET A 504 -27.66 4.13 -30.75
CA MET A 504 -28.35 3.28 -31.73
C MET A 504 -27.61 1.94 -31.93
N LEU A 505 -26.28 1.97 -32.01
CA LEU A 505 -25.46 0.76 -32.06
C LEU A 505 -25.55 -0.07 -30.77
N GLY A 506 -25.67 0.55 -29.59
CA GLY A 506 -25.91 -0.14 -28.32
C GLY A 506 -27.22 -0.92 -28.32
N ILE A 507 -28.32 -0.28 -28.74
CA ILE A 507 -29.64 -0.90 -28.91
C ILE A 507 -29.55 -2.07 -29.91
N MET A 508 -29.01 -1.81 -31.11
CA MET A 508 -28.83 -2.85 -32.15
C MET A 508 -27.92 -4.00 -31.70
N ARG A 509 -26.95 -3.74 -30.81
CA ARG A 509 -26.05 -4.76 -30.25
C ARG A 509 -26.79 -5.66 -29.25
N GLY A 510 -27.58 -5.08 -28.34
CA GLY A 510 -28.44 -5.84 -27.42
C GLY A 510 -29.43 -6.76 -28.15
N ARG A 511 -30.04 -6.26 -29.24
CA ARG A 511 -30.89 -7.06 -30.13
C ARG A 511 -30.12 -8.21 -30.79
N LYS A 512 -28.94 -7.94 -31.38
CA LYS A 512 -28.11 -8.97 -32.03
C LYS A 512 -27.57 -10.02 -31.06
N TRP A 513 -27.30 -9.64 -29.81
CA TRP A 513 -26.96 -10.59 -28.75
C TRP A 513 -28.19 -11.31 -28.17
N ASN A 514 -29.43 -10.94 -28.53
CA ASN A 514 -30.66 -11.53 -27.99
C ASN A 514 -30.61 -11.60 -26.45
N LEU A 515 -30.44 -10.44 -25.81
CA LEU A 515 -30.41 -10.31 -24.36
C LEU A 515 -31.83 -10.31 -23.78
N ALA A 516 -31.92 -10.54 -22.46
CA ALA A 516 -33.17 -10.51 -21.71
C ALA A 516 -33.79 -9.09 -21.67
N GLY A 517 -35.10 -8.99 -21.44
CA GLY A 517 -35.77 -7.70 -21.24
C GLY A 517 -35.43 -7.05 -19.88
N LEU A 518 -35.69 -5.74 -19.72
CA LEU A 518 -35.43 -5.00 -18.47
C LEU A 518 -36.02 -5.71 -17.25
N ASN A 519 -37.28 -6.12 -17.35
CA ASN A 519 -37.97 -6.81 -16.26
C ASN A 519 -37.42 -8.22 -15.98
N GLU A 520 -36.93 -8.95 -16.98
CA GLU A 520 -36.26 -10.24 -16.75
C GLU A 520 -34.93 -10.07 -16.02
N PHE A 521 -34.17 -9.04 -16.40
CA PHE A 521 -32.90 -8.68 -15.77
C PHE A 521 -33.11 -8.25 -14.31
N ARG A 522 -34.12 -7.41 -14.04
CA ARG A 522 -34.54 -7.04 -12.68
C ARG A 522 -34.96 -8.26 -11.85
N LYS A 523 -35.81 -9.15 -12.40
CA LYS A 523 -36.23 -10.40 -11.75
C LYS A 523 -35.02 -11.30 -11.38
N HIS A 524 -33.97 -11.35 -12.21
CA HIS A 524 -32.74 -12.11 -11.91
C HIS A 524 -31.98 -11.55 -10.69
N PHE A 525 -31.80 -10.22 -10.60
CA PHE A 525 -31.10 -9.58 -9.48
C PHE A 525 -31.94 -9.43 -8.19
N GLY A 526 -33.14 -10.02 -8.16
CA GLY A 526 -34.06 -9.96 -7.02
C GLY A 526 -34.80 -8.62 -6.87
N LEU A 527 -34.81 -7.79 -7.91
CA LEU A 527 -35.55 -6.53 -7.94
C LEU A 527 -37.02 -6.76 -8.37
N LYS A 528 -37.95 -5.95 -7.83
CA LYS A 528 -39.35 -5.98 -8.29
C LYS A 528 -39.40 -5.64 -9.79
N ALA A 529 -40.13 -6.43 -10.55
CA ALA A 529 -40.53 -6.07 -11.90
C ALA A 529 -41.39 -4.80 -11.89
N TYR A 530 -41.31 -4.03 -12.96
CA TYR A 530 -42.15 -2.87 -13.21
C TYR A 530 -43.49 -3.32 -13.82
N GLU A 531 -44.58 -2.77 -13.28
CA GLU A 531 -45.96 -3.12 -13.65
C GLU A 531 -46.58 -2.05 -14.56
N THR A 532 -46.08 -0.82 -14.46
CA THR A 532 -46.46 0.36 -15.24
C THR A 532 -45.23 0.98 -15.93
N PHE A 533 -45.44 1.99 -16.78
CA PHE A 533 -44.33 2.74 -17.39
C PHE A 533 -43.82 3.84 -16.46
N GLU A 534 -44.70 4.32 -15.59
CA GLU A 534 -44.49 5.30 -14.54
C GLU A 534 -43.58 4.74 -13.44
N ASP A 535 -43.59 3.43 -13.19
CA ASP A 535 -42.59 2.78 -12.32
C ASP A 535 -41.17 2.82 -12.92
N ILE A 536 -41.03 2.85 -14.26
CA ILE A 536 -39.73 2.92 -14.94
C ILE A 536 -39.17 4.34 -14.82
N ASN A 537 -39.99 5.36 -15.12
CA ASN A 537 -39.60 6.77 -14.99
C ASN A 537 -40.83 7.63 -14.67
N SER A 538 -40.72 8.51 -13.67
CA SER A 538 -41.82 9.38 -13.22
C SER A 538 -42.10 10.58 -14.13
N ASP A 539 -41.20 10.94 -15.06
CA ASP A 539 -41.44 11.94 -16.11
C ASP A 539 -42.54 11.42 -17.05
N PRO A 540 -43.75 12.03 -17.08
CA PRO A 540 -44.86 11.53 -17.89
C PRO A 540 -44.51 11.48 -19.38
N SER A 541 -43.64 12.36 -19.85
CA SER A 541 -43.24 12.42 -21.25
C SER A 541 -42.20 11.36 -21.64
N VAL A 542 -41.51 10.75 -20.66
CA VAL A 542 -40.69 9.55 -20.85
C VAL A 542 -41.56 8.29 -20.73
N ALA A 543 -42.45 8.24 -19.74
CA ALA A 543 -43.41 7.14 -19.57
C ALA A 543 -44.33 6.99 -20.80
N ASP A 544 -44.89 8.08 -21.31
CA ASP A 544 -45.70 8.12 -22.53
C ASP A 544 -44.90 7.67 -23.77
N ALA A 545 -43.63 8.09 -23.90
CA ALA A 545 -42.78 7.66 -25.01
C ALA A 545 -42.55 6.14 -24.96
N LEU A 546 -42.16 5.60 -23.80
CA LEU A 546 -42.00 4.16 -23.61
C LEU A 546 -43.32 3.39 -23.83
N ARG A 547 -44.46 3.93 -23.39
CA ARG A 547 -45.79 3.31 -23.57
C ARG A 547 -46.15 3.18 -25.05
N ASN A 548 -45.91 4.23 -25.84
CA ASN A 548 -46.19 4.24 -27.27
C ASN A 548 -45.19 3.40 -28.09
N LEU A 549 -43.93 3.31 -27.64
CA LEU A 549 -42.90 2.46 -28.28
C LEU A 549 -43.11 0.97 -27.98
N TYR A 550 -43.30 0.58 -26.72
CA TYR A 550 -43.25 -0.82 -26.27
C TYR A 550 -44.59 -1.45 -25.91
N GLN A 551 -45.65 -0.66 -25.71
CA GLN A 551 -47.03 -1.10 -25.37
C GLN A 551 -47.21 -1.80 -24.00
N HIS A 552 -46.22 -2.56 -23.51
CA HIS A 552 -46.23 -3.21 -22.19
C HIS A 552 -44.82 -3.21 -21.54
N PRO A 553 -44.67 -2.99 -20.21
CA PRO A 553 -43.35 -2.88 -19.56
C PRO A 553 -42.43 -4.11 -19.69
N ASP A 554 -42.96 -5.34 -19.71
CA ASP A 554 -42.14 -6.55 -19.93
C ASP A 554 -41.50 -6.61 -21.35
N TYR A 555 -41.95 -5.80 -22.32
CA TYR A 555 -41.36 -5.71 -23.65
C TYR A 555 -40.23 -4.67 -23.77
N VAL A 556 -39.97 -3.88 -22.73
CA VAL A 556 -38.87 -2.90 -22.72
C VAL A 556 -37.53 -3.64 -22.71
N GLU A 557 -36.75 -3.45 -23.78
CA GLU A 557 -35.41 -4.02 -23.94
C GLU A 557 -34.46 -3.55 -22.83
N LEU A 558 -33.48 -4.39 -22.45
CA LEU A 558 -32.53 -4.08 -21.37
C LEU A 558 -31.87 -2.71 -21.53
N TYR A 559 -31.30 -2.41 -22.70
CA TYR A 559 -30.48 -1.21 -22.88
C TYR A 559 -31.30 0.10 -22.94
N PRO A 560 -32.34 0.21 -23.79
CA PRO A 560 -33.39 1.23 -23.65
C PRO A 560 -33.90 1.39 -22.21
N GLY A 561 -34.19 0.28 -21.53
CA GLY A 561 -34.69 0.26 -20.17
C GLY A 561 -33.78 0.94 -19.16
N ILE A 562 -32.52 0.49 -19.03
CA ILE A 562 -31.60 0.97 -17.98
C ILE A 562 -31.10 2.41 -18.18
N VAL A 563 -31.17 2.94 -19.41
CA VAL A 563 -30.88 4.35 -19.72
C VAL A 563 -32.12 5.23 -19.49
N ALA A 564 -33.31 4.72 -19.81
CA ALA A 564 -34.57 5.44 -19.60
C ALA A 564 -35.03 5.48 -18.12
N GLU A 565 -34.68 4.44 -17.35
CA GLU A 565 -35.03 4.27 -15.94
C GLU A 565 -34.66 5.49 -15.08
N GLU A 566 -35.47 5.77 -14.06
CA GLU A 566 -35.25 6.90 -13.16
C GLU A 566 -33.91 6.80 -12.41
N ALA A 567 -33.20 7.93 -12.31
CA ALA A 567 -31.98 8.06 -11.52
C ALA A 567 -32.32 8.13 -10.03
N LYS A 568 -31.64 7.33 -9.20
CA LYS A 568 -31.87 7.33 -7.75
C LYS A 568 -31.54 8.68 -7.12
N THR A 569 -32.47 9.20 -6.32
CA THR A 569 -32.26 10.35 -5.42
C THR A 569 -31.00 10.14 -4.56
N PRO A 570 -30.11 11.15 -4.44
CA PRO A 570 -28.96 11.11 -3.54
C PRO A 570 -29.28 10.70 -2.11
N MET A 571 -28.38 9.92 -1.51
CA MET A 571 -28.50 9.44 -0.13
C MET A 571 -27.12 9.38 0.52
N VAL A 572 -27.00 9.87 1.75
CA VAL A 572 -25.73 9.99 2.49
C VAL A 572 -25.80 9.12 3.76
N PRO A 573 -25.04 8.02 3.87
CA PRO A 573 -24.36 7.31 2.78
C PRO A 573 -25.34 6.54 1.89
N GLY A 574 -24.87 5.99 0.76
CA GLY A 574 -25.55 4.94 -0.01
C GLY A 574 -25.76 5.24 -1.49
N VAL A 575 -26.02 6.49 -1.89
CA VAL A 575 -26.23 6.88 -3.31
C VAL A 575 -25.47 8.17 -3.60
N GLY A 576 -24.28 8.02 -4.19
CA GLY A 576 -23.35 9.13 -4.45
C GLY A 576 -23.26 9.55 -5.92
N ILE A 577 -23.22 8.63 -6.89
CA ILE A 577 -23.26 9.01 -8.32
C ILE A 577 -24.68 9.14 -8.91
N ALA A 578 -25.72 8.89 -8.11
CA ALA A 578 -27.13 8.88 -8.53
C ALA A 578 -27.45 8.01 -9.78
N PRO A 579 -27.07 6.71 -9.80
CA PRO A 579 -27.32 5.82 -10.94
C PRO A 579 -28.79 5.37 -10.99
N THR A 580 -29.22 4.83 -12.13
CA THR A 580 -30.57 4.27 -12.29
C THR A 580 -30.80 3.04 -11.41
N TYR A 581 -32.07 2.75 -11.09
CA TYR A 581 -32.44 1.77 -10.05
C TYR A 581 -31.81 0.37 -10.24
N THR A 582 -31.79 -0.13 -11.47
CA THR A 582 -31.23 -1.42 -11.88
C THR A 582 -29.70 -1.36 -11.93
N ILE A 583 -29.12 -0.35 -12.60
CA ILE A 583 -27.65 -0.17 -12.69
C ILE A 583 -27.04 -0.14 -11.28
N SER A 584 -27.68 0.56 -10.34
CA SER A 584 -27.25 0.65 -8.94
C SER A 584 -27.07 -0.70 -8.23
N ARG A 585 -27.89 -1.71 -8.54
CA ARG A 585 -27.79 -3.05 -7.94
C ARG A 585 -26.74 -3.91 -8.64
N VAL A 586 -26.64 -3.76 -9.95
CA VAL A 586 -25.84 -4.61 -10.86
C VAL A 586 -24.36 -4.26 -10.75
N VAL A 587 -24.01 -2.97 -10.87
CA VAL A 587 -22.64 -2.42 -10.72
C VAL A 587 -21.96 -2.93 -9.44
N LEU A 588 -22.67 -2.97 -8.31
CA LEU A 588 -22.12 -3.44 -7.04
C LEU A 588 -21.92 -4.97 -6.98
N SER A 589 -22.70 -5.74 -7.73
CA SER A 589 -22.49 -7.19 -7.88
C SER A 589 -21.28 -7.49 -8.76
N ASP A 590 -21.17 -6.80 -9.89
CA ASP A 590 -20.08 -7.05 -10.85
C ASP A 590 -18.74 -6.52 -10.33
N ALA A 591 -18.73 -5.40 -9.60
CA ALA A 591 -17.53 -4.91 -8.90
C ALA A 591 -17.02 -5.91 -7.84
N VAL A 592 -17.92 -6.63 -7.15
CA VAL A 592 -17.53 -7.73 -6.25
C VAL A 592 -16.94 -8.90 -7.02
N ALA A 593 -17.54 -9.30 -8.15
CA ALA A 593 -17.04 -10.40 -8.99
C ALA A 593 -15.65 -10.10 -9.59
N LEU A 594 -15.48 -8.91 -10.17
CA LEU A 594 -14.22 -8.43 -10.77
C LEU A 594 -13.03 -8.48 -9.79
N VAL A 595 -13.26 -8.03 -8.55
CA VAL A 595 -12.20 -7.91 -7.55
C VAL A 595 -11.98 -9.22 -6.81
N ARG A 596 -13.05 -9.90 -6.37
CA ARG A 596 -12.92 -11.12 -5.57
C ARG A 596 -12.55 -12.34 -6.41
N GLY A 597 -12.96 -12.37 -7.68
CA GLY A 597 -12.55 -13.40 -8.63
C GLY A 597 -11.07 -13.32 -9.04
N ASP A 598 -10.43 -12.14 -8.97
CA ASP A 598 -9.03 -11.97 -9.40
C ASP A 598 -8.04 -12.41 -8.31
N ARG A 599 -7.26 -13.47 -8.58
CA ARG A 599 -6.22 -13.96 -7.64
C ARG A 599 -5.16 -12.90 -7.33
N TYR A 600 -4.82 -12.05 -8.31
CA TYR A 600 -3.81 -11.00 -8.16
C TYR A 600 -4.31 -9.78 -7.36
N TYR A 601 -5.59 -9.76 -6.97
CA TYR A 601 -6.15 -8.81 -5.98
C TYR A 601 -6.63 -9.48 -4.70
N THR A 602 -6.51 -10.81 -4.60
CA THR A 602 -6.90 -11.60 -3.42
C THR A 602 -5.76 -12.52 -2.99
N THR A 603 -5.78 -13.79 -3.37
CA THR A 603 -4.89 -14.85 -2.83
C THR A 603 -3.40 -14.60 -3.05
N ASP A 604 -3.02 -13.97 -4.17
CA ASP A 604 -1.63 -13.63 -4.49
C ASP A 604 -1.27 -12.16 -4.23
N TYR A 605 -2.21 -11.33 -3.80
CA TYR A 605 -1.97 -9.91 -3.47
C TYR A 605 -1.27 -9.78 -2.12
N ASN A 606 0.04 -10.06 -2.09
CA ASN A 606 0.82 -10.06 -0.86
C ASN A 606 2.25 -9.51 -1.07
N PRO A 607 2.93 -9.10 0.02
CA PRO A 607 4.28 -8.53 -0.06
C PRO A 607 5.35 -9.44 -0.69
N ARG A 608 5.19 -10.77 -0.71
CA ARG A 608 6.18 -11.67 -1.33
C ARG A 608 6.16 -11.62 -2.86
N HIS A 609 5.01 -11.28 -3.47
CA HIS A 609 4.92 -11.05 -4.91
C HIS A 609 5.28 -9.61 -5.28
N LEU A 610 4.73 -8.63 -4.56
CA LEU A 610 4.88 -7.19 -4.85
C LEU A 610 6.19 -6.56 -4.32
N THR A 611 6.97 -7.28 -3.51
CA THR A 611 7.96 -6.75 -2.53
C THR A 611 7.30 -6.01 -1.35
N ASN A 612 7.99 -5.96 -0.21
CA ASN A 612 7.49 -5.26 0.97
C ASN A 612 7.33 -3.75 0.70
N TRP A 613 8.33 -3.12 0.04
CA TRP A 613 8.21 -1.73 -0.39
C TRP A 613 7.10 -1.53 -1.43
N GLY A 614 7.06 -2.36 -2.47
CA GLY A 614 6.07 -2.21 -3.55
C GLY A 614 4.63 -2.35 -3.06
N TYR A 615 4.37 -3.29 -2.14
CA TYR A 615 3.09 -3.40 -1.45
C TYR A 615 2.77 -2.11 -0.67
N LYS A 616 3.70 -1.65 0.19
CA LYS A 616 3.49 -0.49 1.06
C LYS A 616 3.47 0.88 0.36
N GLU A 617 4.04 0.99 -0.84
CA GLU A 617 3.92 2.21 -1.63
C GLU A 617 2.46 2.45 -2.05
N VAL A 618 1.71 1.38 -2.36
CA VAL A 618 0.32 1.46 -2.84
C VAL A 618 -0.74 1.21 -1.76
N ASP A 619 -0.37 0.52 -0.66
CA ASP A 619 -1.20 0.24 0.52
C ASP A 619 -1.89 1.47 1.16
N TYR A 620 -3.06 1.28 1.76
CA TYR A 620 -3.92 2.35 2.28
C TYR A 620 -4.05 2.26 3.82
N ASP A 621 -4.03 3.41 4.50
CA ASP A 621 -4.32 3.50 5.93
C ASP A 621 -5.69 4.14 6.14
N LEU A 622 -6.64 3.39 6.72
CA LEU A 622 -7.98 3.87 7.01
C LEU A 622 -8.00 5.06 8.00
N LYS A 623 -6.91 5.32 8.75
CA LYS A 623 -6.75 6.53 9.58
C LYS A 623 -6.45 7.78 8.76
N VAL A 624 -5.90 7.62 7.56
CA VAL A 624 -5.52 8.70 6.65
C VAL A 624 -6.57 8.79 5.55
N ASN A 625 -7.41 9.83 5.59
CA ASN A 625 -8.43 10.09 4.57
C ASN A 625 -9.43 8.93 4.36
N HIS A 626 -9.69 8.13 5.39
CA HIS A 626 -10.51 6.90 5.31
C HIS A 626 -9.98 5.87 4.29
N GLY A 627 -8.68 5.92 4.00
CA GLY A 627 -7.97 5.07 3.06
C GLY A 627 -7.93 5.56 1.61
N CYS A 628 -8.49 6.74 1.29
CA CYS A 628 -8.35 7.37 -0.04
C CYS A 628 -6.86 7.48 -0.43
N VAL A 629 -6.49 7.07 -1.64
CA VAL A 629 -5.08 6.99 -2.11
C VAL A 629 -4.81 7.65 -3.47
N PHE A 630 -5.82 8.19 -4.16
CA PHE A 630 -5.65 8.82 -5.47
C PHE A 630 -4.56 9.92 -5.47
N TYR A 631 -4.37 10.63 -4.35
CA TYR A 631 -3.30 11.63 -4.16
C TYR A 631 -1.90 11.11 -4.48
N LYS A 632 -1.64 9.82 -4.24
CA LYS A 632 -0.35 9.19 -4.58
C LYS A 632 -0.06 9.24 -6.07
N LEU A 633 -1.06 9.00 -6.92
CA LEU A 633 -0.89 9.01 -8.37
C LEU A 633 -0.59 10.42 -8.87
N PHE A 634 -1.34 11.42 -8.39
CA PHE A 634 -1.11 12.84 -8.65
C PHE A 634 0.30 13.29 -8.24
N LEU A 635 0.68 13.07 -6.98
CA LEU A 635 1.95 13.54 -6.41
C LEU A 635 3.18 12.72 -6.85
N ARG A 636 2.99 11.61 -7.59
CA ARG A 636 4.06 10.84 -8.25
C ARG A 636 4.20 11.20 -9.73
N ALA A 637 3.11 11.54 -10.41
CA ALA A 637 3.12 11.94 -11.82
C ALA A 637 3.47 13.41 -12.04
N PHE A 638 3.03 14.30 -11.14
CA PHE A 638 3.23 15.75 -11.17
C PHE A 638 3.77 16.26 -9.81
N PRO A 639 4.97 15.80 -9.39
CA PRO A 639 5.50 16.06 -8.04
C PRO A 639 5.85 17.53 -7.75
N GLN A 640 5.71 18.43 -8.73
CA GLN A 640 6.03 19.86 -8.62
C GLN A 640 4.79 20.78 -8.72
N HIS A 641 3.59 20.25 -8.97
CA HIS A 641 2.39 21.08 -9.24
C HIS A 641 1.33 21.00 -8.13
N PHE A 642 1.35 19.94 -7.33
CA PHE A 642 0.39 19.72 -6.26
C PHE A 642 1.06 19.83 -4.90
N LYS A 643 0.56 20.75 -4.07
CA LYS A 643 0.86 20.77 -2.63
C LYS A 643 0.46 19.41 -2.03
N GLY A 644 1.25 18.89 -1.08
CA GLY A 644 1.02 17.58 -0.47
C GLY A 644 -0.36 17.40 0.18
N ASN A 645 -1.07 18.49 0.49
CA ASN A 645 -2.43 18.53 1.02
C ASN A 645 -3.48 19.14 0.05
N SER A 646 -3.21 19.25 -1.25
CA SER A 646 -4.15 19.83 -2.22
C SER A 646 -5.39 18.97 -2.39
N VAL A 647 -6.59 19.57 -2.28
CA VAL A 647 -7.87 18.89 -2.49
C VAL A 647 -8.00 18.32 -3.92
N TYR A 648 -7.33 18.93 -4.91
CA TYR A 648 -7.30 18.47 -6.30
C TYR A 648 -6.55 17.13 -6.44
N ALA A 649 -5.58 16.84 -5.59
CA ALA A 649 -4.92 15.53 -5.55
C ALA A 649 -5.68 14.53 -4.65
N HIS A 650 -6.22 14.99 -3.51
CA HIS A 650 -6.82 14.11 -2.50
C HIS A 650 -8.27 13.68 -2.77
N TYR A 651 -9.09 14.52 -3.41
CA TYR A 651 -10.50 14.22 -3.69
C TYR A 651 -10.96 14.62 -5.11
N PRO A 652 -10.20 14.33 -6.18
CA PRO A 652 -10.45 14.82 -7.55
C PRO A 652 -11.79 14.41 -8.17
N MET A 653 -12.46 13.36 -7.64
CA MET A 653 -13.72 12.82 -8.17
C MET A 653 -14.99 13.65 -7.84
N VAL A 654 -14.85 14.71 -7.06
CA VAL A 654 -15.92 15.67 -6.73
C VAL A 654 -15.36 17.08 -6.88
N ILE A 655 -16.18 18.03 -7.34
CA ILE A 655 -15.68 19.38 -7.63
C ILE A 655 -15.15 20.08 -6.35
N PRO A 656 -14.09 20.92 -6.41
CA PRO A 656 -13.44 21.47 -5.21
C PRO A 656 -14.37 22.27 -4.29
N SER A 657 -15.34 22.99 -4.87
CA SER A 657 -16.34 23.78 -4.15
C SER A 657 -17.39 22.93 -3.41
N GLU A 658 -17.59 21.68 -3.82
CA GLU A 658 -18.45 20.71 -3.14
C GLU A 658 -17.65 19.94 -2.07
N ASN A 659 -16.42 19.52 -2.39
CA ASN A 659 -15.48 18.96 -1.41
C ASN A 659 -15.27 19.90 -0.21
N LYS A 660 -15.24 21.23 -0.43
CA LYS A 660 -15.14 22.21 0.65
C LYS A 660 -16.30 22.14 1.65
N LYS A 661 -17.53 21.85 1.18
CA LYS A 661 -18.70 21.63 2.05
C LYS A 661 -18.52 20.33 2.83
N ILE A 662 -18.33 19.23 2.10
CA ILE A 662 -18.16 17.87 2.63
C ILE A 662 -17.10 17.84 3.75
N LEU A 663 -15.91 18.38 3.47
CA LEU A 663 -14.80 18.41 4.41
C LEU A 663 -15.04 19.38 5.58
N THR A 664 -15.89 20.38 5.43
CA THR A 664 -16.32 21.24 6.56
C THR A 664 -17.30 20.48 7.45
N ASP A 665 -18.29 19.80 6.87
CA ASP A 665 -19.32 19.04 7.57
C ASP A 665 -18.71 17.92 8.43
N ILE A 666 -17.72 17.19 7.90
CA ILE A 666 -16.97 16.17 8.65
C ILE A 666 -15.78 16.72 9.46
N LYS A 667 -15.62 18.05 9.57
CA LYS A 667 -14.61 18.74 10.40
C LYS A 667 -13.15 18.37 10.06
N ARG A 668 -12.83 18.42 8.77
CA ARG A 668 -11.51 18.08 8.19
C ARG A 668 -10.99 19.08 7.15
N ALA A 669 -11.75 20.11 6.77
CA ALA A 669 -11.36 21.12 5.77
C ALA A 669 -10.11 21.92 6.18
N ASP A 670 -9.84 22.07 7.47
CA ASP A 670 -8.63 22.67 8.04
C ASP A 670 -7.32 21.99 7.63
N ARG A 671 -7.40 20.76 7.11
CA ARG A 671 -6.25 19.92 6.74
C ARG A 671 -5.83 20.08 5.28
N PHE A 672 -6.68 20.66 4.43
CA PHE A 672 -6.52 20.66 2.98
C PHE A 672 -6.38 22.06 2.40
N ASP A 673 -5.58 22.16 1.34
CA ASP A 673 -5.47 23.36 0.52
C ASP A 673 -6.49 23.27 -0.64
N PHE A 674 -7.25 24.35 -0.85
CA PHE A 674 -8.31 24.45 -1.87
C PHE A 674 -7.94 25.37 -3.05
N SER A 675 -6.70 25.87 -3.13
CA SER A 675 -6.21 26.60 -4.30
C SER A 675 -6.01 25.66 -5.50
N ARG A 676 -6.14 26.21 -6.71
CA ARG A 676 -5.81 25.50 -7.96
C ARG A 676 -4.33 25.07 -7.92
N PRO A 677 -3.95 23.93 -8.50
CA PRO A 677 -2.55 23.55 -8.66
C PRO A 677 -1.75 24.63 -9.38
N GLU A 678 -0.52 24.86 -8.95
CA GLU A 678 0.41 25.86 -9.50
C GLU A 678 1.82 25.24 -9.54
N PRO A 679 2.65 25.51 -10.58
CA PRO A 679 4.03 25.00 -10.63
C PRO A 679 4.88 25.55 -9.48
N THR A 680 5.61 24.67 -8.80
CA THR A 680 6.55 25.01 -7.72
C THR A 680 8.00 24.78 -8.17
N ALA A 681 8.90 25.66 -7.75
CA ALA A 681 10.30 25.62 -8.19
C ALA A 681 11.01 24.32 -7.76
N THR A 682 11.72 23.67 -8.69
CA THR A 682 12.65 22.57 -8.37
C THR A 682 13.72 23.06 -7.38
N ARG A 683 13.98 22.30 -6.31
CA ARG A 683 15.05 22.62 -5.35
C ARG A 683 16.42 22.78 -6.03
N ILE A 684 17.13 23.85 -5.71
CA ILE A 684 18.50 24.09 -6.15
C ILE A 684 19.44 23.31 -5.24
N ASN A 685 20.32 22.46 -5.77
CA ASN A 685 21.29 21.70 -4.96
C ASN A 685 22.68 22.31 -5.09
N ILE A 686 23.34 22.58 -3.96
CA ILE A 686 24.69 23.15 -3.87
C ILE A 686 25.62 22.09 -3.25
N ILE A 687 26.82 21.93 -3.81
CA ILE A 687 27.73 20.82 -3.47
C ILE A 687 29.15 21.24 -3.07
N GLY A 688 29.60 22.44 -3.43
CA GLY A 688 30.90 23.01 -3.04
C GLY A 688 30.96 23.43 -1.57
N TYR A 689 32.14 23.32 -0.96
CA TYR A 689 32.39 23.67 0.44
C TYR A 689 32.27 25.18 0.71
N ASN A 690 32.82 26.02 -0.17
CA ASN A 690 32.79 27.47 0.01
C ASN A 690 31.41 28.04 -0.32
N ALA A 691 30.75 27.50 -1.35
CA ALA A 691 29.35 27.80 -1.65
C ALA A 691 28.41 27.41 -0.48
N ALA A 692 28.59 26.22 0.09
CA ALA A 692 27.88 25.77 1.29
C ALA A 692 28.10 26.71 2.48
N LYS A 693 29.34 27.13 2.72
CA LYS A 693 29.69 28.05 3.81
C LYS A 693 29.04 29.42 3.62
N TYR A 694 29.14 30.00 2.43
CA TYR A 694 28.54 31.29 2.06
C TYR A 694 27.03 31.35 2.40
N ILE A 695 26.28 30.36 1.93
CA ILE A 695 24.82 30.25 2.12
C ILE A 695 24.42 30.05 3.59
N LEU A 696 25.27 29.43 4.39
CA LEU A 696 24.99 29.14 5.80
C LEU A 696 25.43 30.26 6.75
N GLU A 697 26.29 31.16 6.31
CA GLU A 697 26.71 32.35 7.08
C GLU A 697 25.86 33.59 6.77
N ASP A 698 25.39 33.78 5.53
CA ASP A 698 24.53 34.92 5.15
C ASP A 698 23.02 34.63 5.39
N GLN A 699 22.60 34.79 6.65
CA GLN A 699 21.18 34.72 7.04
C GLN A 699 20.32 35.90 6.52
N GLN A 700 20.88 36.88 5.81
CA GLN A 700 20.09 37.97 5.20
C GLN A 700 19.65 37.58 3.79
N LYS A 701 20.53 36.96 3.00
CA LYS A 701 20.21 36.37 1.70
C LYS A 701 19.51 35.02 1.79
N TYR A 702 19.87 34.19 2.77
CA TYR A 702 19.44 32.79 2.86
C TYR A 702 18.83 32.48 4.24
N ARG A 703 17.51 32.62 4.35
CA ARG A 703 16.75 32.41 5.59
C ARG A 703 16.49 30.93 5.87
N VAL A 704 16.22 30.59 7.13
CA VAL A 704 15.73 29.25 7.49
C VAL A 704 14.26 29.07 7.09
N CYS A 705 13.88 27.83 6.74
CA CYS A 705 12.54 27.51 6.21
C CYS A 705 11.78 26.48 7.08
N TRP A 706 12.06 26.44 8.39
CA TRP A 706 11.53 25.41 9.30
C TRP A 706 10.28 25.84 10.10
N GLU A 707 9.89 27.12 10.02
CA GLU A 707 8.74 27.68 10.77
C GLU A 707 7.43 26.93 10.49
N GLU A 708 7.18 26.57 9.22
CA GLU A 708 5.97 25.88 8.76
C GLU A 708 5.73 24.55 9.49
N GLY A 709 6.74 23.67 9.50
CA GLY A 709 6.67 22.36 10.17
C GLY A 709 6.57 22.47 11.69
N LEU A 710 7.27 23.44 12.28
CA LEU A 710 7.19 23.72 13.72
C LEU A 710 5.80 24.22 14.12
N LYS A 711 5.21 25.15 13.35
CA LYS A 711 3.85 25.67 13.59
C LYS A 711 2.77 24.60 13.40
N HIS A 712 2.91 23.75 12.38
CA HIS A 712 1.97 22.64 12.17
C HIS A 712 1.93 21.66 13.36
N LEU A 713 3.07 21.36 13.97
CA LEU A 713 3.16 20.43 15.10
C LEU A 713 2.82 21.06 16.47
N MET A 714 3.28 22.30 16.69
CA MET A 714 3.41 22.92 18.02
C MET A 714 2.69 24.27 18.13
N GLY A 715 1.88 24.64 17.13
CA GLY A 715 1.16 25.92 17.06
C GLY A 715 2.09 27.13 16.96
N GLU A 716 1.57 28.32 17.24
CA GLU A 716 2.37 29.56 17.21
C GLU A 716 3.55 29.56 18.18
N ALA A 717 3.56 28.69 19.21
CA ALA A 717 4.74 28.46 20.05
C ALA A 717 5.89 27.82 19.27
N GLY A 718 5.63 26.88 18.36
CA GLY A 718 6.67 26.30 17.48
C GLY A 718 7.37 27.34 16.61
N GLY A 719 6.62 28.35 16.13
CA GLY A 719 7.15 29.51 15.41
C GLY A 719 8.00 30.46 16.26
N ARG A 720 8.12 30.20 17.57
CA ARG A 720 8.99 30.91 18.51
C ARG A 720 10.13 30.00 19.01
N PHE A 721 10.58 29.01 18.23
CA PHE A 721 11.76 28.19 18.59
C PHE A 721 13.07 28.91 18.22
N MET A 722 14.14 28.66 18.98
CA MET A 722 15.46 29.30 18.79
C MET A 722 16.14 29.07 17.43
N LEU A 723 15.57 28.22 16.57
CA LEU A 723 16.01 27.96 15.19
C LEU A 723 14.86 28.10 14.15
N SER A 724 13.67 28.59 14.54
CA SER A 724 12.52 28.70 13.62
C SER A 724 12.63 29.83 12.59
N GLY A 725 13.41 30.87 12.90
CA GLY A 725 13.63 32.03 12.03
C GLY A 725 14.85 32.85 12.48
N ASP A 726 15.10 33.96 11.79
CA ASP A 726 16.39 34.67 11.86
C ASP A 726 16.36 35.96 12.70
N THR A 727 15.22 36.25 13.35
CA THR A 727 14.98 37.47 14.13
C THR A 727 15.72 37.51 15.47
N GLN A 728 15.80 38.70 16.07
CA GLN A 728 16.44 38.93 17.36
C GLN A 728 15.88 38.05 18.50
N LEU A 729 14.59 37.68 18.45
CA LEU A 729 13.95 36.77 19.40
C LEU A 729 14.67 35.41 19.44
N HIS A 730 14.87 34.80 18.28
CA HIS A 730 15.47 33.46 18.17
C HIS A 730 16.95 33.50 18.59
N ALA A 731 17.68 34.57 18.23
CA ALA A 731 19.05 34.79 18.68
C ALA A 731 19.15 34.94 20.23
N GLN A 732 18.22 35.66 20.85
CA GLN A 732 18.15 35.79 22.31
C GLN A 732 17.81 34.45 22.99
N GLN A 733 16.85 33.69 22.46
CA GLN A 733 16.52 32.36 22.94
C GLN A 733 17.70 31.38 22.81
N ARG A 734 18.38 31.35 21.65
CA ARG A 734 19.57 30.52 21.42
C ARG A 734 20.67 30.82 22.44
N LYS A 735 20.87 32.11 22.78
CA LYS A 735 21.79 32.55 23.84
C LYS A 735 21.33 32.14 25.25
N CYS A 736 20.03 32.20 25.53
CA CYS A 736 19.45 31.74 26.79
C CYS A 736 19.61 30.23 26.97
N MET A 737 19.17 29.45 25.99
CA MET A 737 19.29 27.99 25.95
C MET A 737 20.76 27.55 26.04
N GLY A 738 21.67 28.17 25.28
CA GLY A 738 23.10 27.87 25.34
C GLY A 738 23.70 28.07 26.75
N LYS A 739 23.32 29.15 27.45
CA LYS A 739 23.74 29.40 28.84
C LYS A 739 23.15 28.40 29.85
N LEU A 740 21.98 27.81 29.55
CA LEU A 740 21.35 26.78 30.39
C LEU A 740 21.90 25.38 30.10
N LEU A 741 22.37 25.10 28.87
CA LEU A 741 23.01 23.85 28.45
C LEU A 741 24.46 23.74 28.94
N TYR A 742 25.25 24.80 28.80
CA TYR A 742 26.69 24.79 29.02
C TYR A 742 27.08 25.49 30.32
N ASN A 743 26.93 24.78 31.45
CA ASN A 743 27.48 25.19 32.76
C ASN A 743 28.78 24.43 33.08
N ASP A 744 29.51 24.83 34.11
CA ASP A 744 30.87 24.34 34.41
C ASP A 744 30.99 22.82 34.63
N THR A 745 29.86 22.12 34.87
CA THR A 745 29.83 20.65 35.06
C THR A 745 29.39 19.86 33.81
N TRP A 746 28.99 20.54 32.72
CA TRP A 746 28.30 19.92 31.59
C TRP A 746 29.08 18.75 30.97
N ARG A 747 30.37 18.95 30.69
CA ARG A 747 31.20 17.99 29.93
C ARG A 747 31.34 16.67 30.68
N ASN A 748 31.58 16.74 31.99
CA ASN A 748 31.74 15.58 32.85
C ASN A 748 30.41 14.85 33.06
N ALA A 749 29.30 15.59 33.24
CA ALA A 749 27.98 15.00 33.38
C ALA A 749 27.54 14.24 32.11
N VAL A 750 27.77 14.82 30.93
CA VAL A 750 27.49 14.16 29.63
C VAL A 750 28.39 12.95 29.43
N LYS A 751 29.71 13.07 29.68
CA LYS A 751 30.67 11.97 29.50
C LYS A 751 30.32 10.76 30.38
N SER A 752 30.17 10.97 31.69
CA SER A 752 29.84 9.90 32.63
C SER A 752 28.50 9.22 32.32
N PHE A 753 27.51 9.99 31.85
CA PHE A 753 26.23 9.43 31.41
C PHE A 753 26.39 8.51 30.19
N TYR A 754 27.01 8.98 29.10
CA TYR A 754 27.10 8.18 27.88
C TYR A 754 27.99 6.95 28.06
N ALA A 755 29.08 7.03 28.82
CA ALA A 755 29.89 5.88 29.19
C ALA A 755 29.06 4.81 29.94
N THR A 756 28.37 5.22 31.01
CA THR A 756 27.55 4.32 31.85
C THR A 756 26.39 3.70 31.06
N THR A 757 25.65 4.53 30.32
CA THR A 757 24.48 4.09 29.54
C THR A 757 24.87 3.20 28.37
N ALA A 758 26.00 3.46 27.69
CA ALA A 758 26.47 2.60 26.60
C ALA A 758 26.89 1.21 27.11
N GLU A 759 27.62 1.13 28.22
CA GLU A 759 28.00 -0.17 28.81
C GLU A 759 26.77 -0.91 29.38
N LYS A 760 25.83 -0.21 30.02
CA LYS A 760 24.54 -0.78 30.46
C LYS A 760 23.74 -1.35 29.30
N LEU A 761 23.52 -0.59 28.22
CA LEU A 761 22.76 -1.05 27.05
C LEU A 761 23.45 -2.22 26.34
N LEU A 762 24.78 -2.20 26.21
CA LEU A 762 25.52 -3.35 25.65
C LEU A 762 25.41 -4.61 26.53
N ALA A 763 25.26 -4.47 27.85
CA ALA A 763 25.04 -5.60 28.77
C ALA A 763 23.58 -6.09 28.78
N GLU A 764 22.60 -5.20 28.81
CA GLU A 764 21.17 -5.53 28.91
C GLU A 764 20.53 -5.97 27.59
N LYS A 765 21.02 -5.45 26.45
CA LYS A 765 20.40 -5.69 25.13
C LYS A 765 21.12 -6.76 24.30
N SER A 766 22.33 -7.18 24.69
CA SER A 766 23.04 -8.24 23.97
C SER A 766 22.59 -9.63 24.41
N TYR A 767 22.66 -10.58 23.48
CA TYR A 767 22.21 -11.96 23.67
C TYR A 767 23.14 -12.95 22.98
N LYS A 768 23.21 -14.18 23.50
CA LYS A 768 23.97 -15.27 22.86
C LYS A 768 23.10 -16.00 21.85
N LEU A 769 23.53 -16.03 20.59
CA LEU A 769 22.91 -16.78 19.51
C LEU A 769 23.99 -17.59 18.78
N ALA A 770 23.79 -18.91 18.66
CA ALA A 770 24.78 -19.85 18.15
C ALA A 770 26.18 -19.70 18.79
N GLY A 771 26.21 -19.51 20.12
CA GLY A 771 27.44 -19.35 20.91
C GLY A 771 28.12 -17.99 20.80
N LYS A 772 27.65 -17.08 19.94
CA LYS A 772 28.22 -15.73 19.75
C LYS A 772 27.32 -14.67 20.38
N THR A 773 27.93 -13.70 21.05
CA THR A 773 27.21 -12.54 21.60
C THR A 773 26.87 -11.56 20.48
N GLN A 774 25.61 -11.11 20.41
CA GLN A 774 25.08 -10.24 19.37
C GLN A 774 24.19 -9.14 19.97
N VAL A 775 24.10 -7.99 19.30
CA VAL A 775 23.16 -6.89 19.63
C VAL A 775 22.81 -6.11 18.37
N ASP A 776 21.64 -5.46 18.33
CA ASP A 776 21.37 -4.40 17.36
C ASP A 776 21.97 -3.09 17.88
N VAL A 777 23.12 -2.69 17.34
CA VAL A 777 23.85 -1.53 17.86
C VAL A 777 23.17 -0.21 17.47
N VAL A 778 22.33 -0.21 16.43
CA VAL A 778 21.60 0.98 15.99
C VAL A 778 20.31 1.10 16.76
N ARG A 779 19.42 0.10 16.67
CA ARG A 779 18.12 0.16 17.33
C ARG A 779 18.23 0.14 18.86
N ASP A 780 19.01 -0.79 19.43
CA ASP A 780 18.92 -1.09 20.86
C ASP A 780 20.00 -0.37 21.71
N VAL A 781 21.03 0.19 21.07
CA VAL A 781 22.11 0.94 21.75
C VAL A 781 22.15 2.40 21.32
N GLY A 782 22.43 2.71 20.06
CA GLY A 782 22.61 4.09 19.57
C GLY A 782 21.36 4.96 19.72
N ASN A 783 20.26 4.56 19.09
CA ASN A 783 18.97 5.26 19.15
C ASN A 783 18.48 5.43 20.61
N VAL A 784 18.70 4.41 21.44
CA VAL A 784 18.26 4.34 22.83
C VAL A 784 19.11 5.22 23.75
N ALA A 785 20.44 5.25 23.61
CA ALA A 785 21.32 6.06 24.45
C ALA A 785 20.97 7.56 24.38
N HIS A 786 20.75 8.09 23.18
CA HIS A 786 20.31 9.48 22.99
C HIS A 786 18.89 9.72 23.51
N THR A 787 17.99 8.73 23.38
CA THR A 787 16.62 8.79 23.92
C THR A 787 16.62 8.85 25.45
N HIS A 788 17.41 8.02 26.14
CA HIS A 788 17.60 8.10 27.60
C HIS A 788 18.22 9.44 28.01
N PHE A 789 19.20 9.95 27.25
CA PHE A 789 19.84 11.24 27.54
C PHE A 789 18.82 12.39 27.54
N VAL A 790 18.05 12.56 26.46
CA VAL A 790 17.04 13.64 26.42
C VAL A 790 15.89 13.37 27.40
N ALA A 791 15.54 12.11 27.68
CA ALA A 791 14.52 11.78 28.66
C ALA A 791 14.92 12.18 30.07
N ARG A 792 16.19 11.97 30.46
CA ARG A 792 16.71 12.42 31.76
C ARG A 792 16.89 13.95 31.78
N MET A 793 17.43 14.53 30.71
CA MET A 793 17.75 15.95 30.61
C MET A 793 16.51 16.86 30.57
N PHE A 794 15.42 16.44 29.92
CA PHE A 794 14.18 17.23 29.81
C PHE A 794 13.01 16.65 30.62
N ASN A 795 13.26 15.64 31.46
CA ASN A 795 12.27 14.97 32.30
C ASN A 795 11.05 14.44 31.48
N LEU A 796 11.35 13.71 30.39
CA LEU A 796 10.35 13.09 29.51
C LEU A 796 9.82 11.77 30.12
N PRO A 797 8.58 11.34 29.79
CA PRO A 797 7.93 10.19 30.42
C PRO A 797 8.39 8.83 29.86
N LEU A 798 9.71 8.61 29.78
CA LEU A 798 10.32 7.36 29.32
C LEU A 798 10.09 6.22 30.33
N LYS A 799 9.66 5.06 29.84
CA LYS A 799 9.36 3.85 30.61
C LYS A 799 10.56 2.90 30.60
N THR A 800 11.03 2.56 31.81
CA THR A 800 12.14 1.61 32.04
C THR A 800 11.84 0.77 33.28
N SER A 801 12.68 -0.22 33.59
CA SER A 801 12.63 -0.96 34.86
C SER A 801 12.77 -0.05 36.09
N GLU A 802 13.48 1.07 35.96
CA GLU A 802 13.69 2.08 37.01
C GLU A 802 12.55 3.12 37.05
N ASN A 803 11.87 3.35 35.93
CA ASN A 803 10.66 4.16 35.83
C ASN A 803 9.48 3.37 35.22
N PRO A 804 8.87 2.42 35.95
CA PRO A 804 7.71 1.67 35.46
C PRO A 804 6.45 2.55 35.29
N LYS A 805 6.47 3.78 35.82
CA LYS A 805 5.44 4.81 35.63
C LYS A 805 5.58 5.62 34.33
N GLY A 806 6.63 5.39 33.54
CA GLY A 806 6.75 5.99 32.22
C GLY A 806 5.62 5.56 31.28
N VAL A 807 5.34 6.43 30.31
CA VAL A 807 4.24 6.28 29.35
C VAL A 807 4.72 5.55 28.10
N PHE A 808 5.83 6.00 27.50
CA PHE A 808 6.39 5.46 26.25
C PHE A 808 7.60 4.57 26.53
N SER A 809 7.71 3.44 25.84
CA SER A 809 8.96 2.67 25.78
C SER A 809 10.07 3.44 25.06
N GLU A 810 11.30 2.91 25.12
CA GLU A 810 12.48 3.50 24.48
C GLU A 810 12.29 3.69 22.96
N GLN A 811 11.71 2.69 22.28
CA GLN A 811 11.50 2.74 20.83
C GLN A 811 10.30 3.61 20.44
N GLU A 812 9.25 3.67 21.25
CA GLU A 812 8.14 4.61 21.04
C GLU A 812 8.63 6.06 21.19
N LEU A 813 9.37 6.39 22.25
CA LEU A 813 9.88 7.74 22.44
C LEU A 813 10.89 8.14 21.36
N TYR A 814 11.78 7.22 20.96
CA TYR A 814 12.67 7.43 19.80
C TYR A 814 11.87 7.74 18.53
N MET A 815 10.87 6.91 18.19
CA MET A 815 10.08 7.07 16.97
C MET A 815 9.26 8.38 16.99
N ILE A 816 8.71 8.78 18.13
CA ILE A 816 7.99 10.06 18.26
C ILE A 816 8.94 11.25 17.96
N LEU A 817 10.14 11.25 18.55
CA LEU A 817 11.12 12.31 18.32
C LEU A 817 11.68 12.29 16.89
N ALA A 818 11.86 11.11 16.30
CA ALA A 818 12.26 10.95 14.90
C ALA A 818 11.20 11.47 13.93
N VAL A 819 9.93 11.08 14.10
CA VAL A 819 8.81 11.55 13.28
C VAL A 819 8.65 13.09 13.37
N ILE A 820 8.81 13.67 14.56
CA ILE A 820 8.86 15.13 14.76
C ILE A 820 10.00 15.76 13.95
N PHE A 821 11.21 15.19 13.99
CA PHE A 821 12.34 15.69 13.21
C PHE A 821 12.07 15.63 11.70
N VAL A 822 11.57 14.51 11.16
CA VAL A 822 11.29 14.40 9.71
C VAL A 822 10.28 15.48 9.31
N CYS A 823 9.18 15.64 10.06
CA CYS A 823 8.13 16.63 9.77
C CYS A 823 8.60 18.10 9.84
N ILE A 824 9.71 18.42 10.52
CA ILE A 824 10.26 19.78 10.60
C ILE A 824 11.38 20.00 9.57
N PHE A 825 12.28 19.03 9.42
CA PHE A 825 13.58 19.23 8.76
C PHE A 825 13.74 18.44 7.44
N PHE A 826 12.97 17.37 7.21
CA PHE A 826 13.14 16.43 6.09
C PHE A 826 11.79 15.97 5.47
N ASP A 827 10.76 16.81 5.51
CA ASP A 827 9.48 16.57 4.84
C ASP A 827 9.61 16.88 3.33
N ILE A 828 10.19 15.93 2.58
CA ILE A 828 10.64 16.11 1.19
C ILE A 828 9.94 15.22 0.15
N ASP A 829 9.03 14.34 0.56
CA ASP A 829 8.22 13.51 -0.35
C ASP A 829 6.75 13.96 -0.27
N PRO A 830 6.22 14.69 -1.27
CA PRO A 830 4.85 15.20 -1.24
C PRO A 830 3.79 14.11 -1.02
N ALA A 831 4.00 12.89 -1.55
CA ALA A 831 3.05 11.77 -1.42
C ALA A 831 3.13 11.06 -0.05
N LYS A 832 4.13 11.38 0.78
CA LYS A 832 4.23 10.92 2.18
C LYS A 832 4.05 12.04 3.20
N SER A 833 4.19 13.31 2.78
CA SER A 833 4.05 14.50 3.62
C SER A 833 2.71 14.55 4.36
N PHE A 834 1.58 14.32 3.68
CA PHE A 834 0.27 14.38 4.32
C PHE A 834 0.09 13.36 5.47
N PRO A 835 0.27 12.03 5.26
CA PRO A 835 0.19 11.07 6.37
C PRO A 835 1.24 11.32 7.46
N LEU A 836 2.48 11.67 7.08
CA LEU A 836 3.54 12.05 8.03
C LEU A 836 3.08 13.20 8.93
N ARG A 837 2.60 14.31 8.35
CA ARG A 837 2.15 15.51 9.08
C ARG A 837 0.98 15.22 10.00
N GLN A 838 0.01 14.39 9.60
CA GLN A 838 -1.12 14.02 10.45
C GLN A 838 -0.64 13.19 11.66
N GLY A 839 0.11 12.12 11.43
CA GLY A 839 0.62 11.25 12.50
C GLY A 839 1.61 11.96 13.43
N ALA A 840 2.52 12.77 12.86
CA ALA A 840 3.49 13.57 13.62
C ALA A 840 2.79 14.56 14.57
N ARG A 841 1.74 15.23 14.11
CA ARG A 841 0.97 16.15 14.94
C ARG A 841 0.25 15.41 16.07
N GLU A 842 -0.34 14.25 15.81
CA GLU A 842 -0.99 13.44 16.85
C GLU A 842 -0.01 13.03 17.97
N VAL A 843 1.19 12.54 17.61
CA VAL A 843 2.18 12.11 18.62
C VAL A 843 2.89 13.28 19.32
N ALA A 844 3.17 14.37 18.60
CA ALA A 844 3.72 15.60 19.18
C ALA A 844 2.76 16.20 20.22
N GLN A 845 1.47 16.22 19.91
CA GLN A 845 0.45 16.74 20.83
C GLN A 845 0.32 15.88 22.10
N LYS A 846 0.36 14.55 21.97
CA LYS A 846 0.37 13.62 23.13
C LYS A 846 1.62 13.79 24.01
N LEU A 847 2.81 13.85 23.41
CA LEU A 847 4.06 13.98 24.16
C LEU A 847 4.17 15.36 24.81
N GLY A 848 3.92 16.44 24.06
CA GLY A 848 3.99 17.81 24.57
C GLY A 848 3.03 18.07 25.72
N GLY A 849 1.79 17.58 25.67
CA GLY A 849 0.84 17.71 26.77
C GLY A 849 1.31 17.05 28.09
N ILE A 850 2.04 15.93 28.01
CA ILE A 850 2.64 15.29 29.19
C ILE A 850 3.83 16.10 29.73
N ILE A 851 4.68 16.62 28.84
CA ILE A 851 5.79 17.51 29.22
C ILE A 851 5.23 18.77 29.89
N GLU A 852 4.17 19.36 29.35
CA GLU A 852 3.53 20.56 29.90
C GLU A 852 2.96 20.32 31.30
N MET A 853 2.33 19.17 31.54
CA MET A 853 1.88 18.80 32.89
C MET A 853 3.05 18.66 33.87
N ASN A 854 4.16 18.03 33.46
CA ASN A 854 5.38 17.92 34.27
C ASN A 854 6.00 19.30 34.57
N VAL A 855 6.11 20.17 33.57
CA VAL A 855 6.66 21.53 33.71
C VAL A 855 5.73 22.39 34.59
N LYS A 856 4.40 22.26 34.49
CA LYS A 856 3.42 22.93 35.37
C LYS A 856 3.62 22.53 36.84
N LEU A 857 3.76 21.24 37.14
CA LEU A 857 3.95 20.74 38.52
C LEU A 857 5.28 21.23 39.14
N ALA A 858 6.37 21.14 38.38
CA ALA A 858 7.69 21.59 38.81
C ALA A 858 7.75 23.11 39.06
N ASN A 859 6.93 23.90 38.36
CA ASN A 859 6.89 25.36 38.44
C ASN A 859 5.85 25.95 39.41
N SER A 860 4.97 25.14 40.00
CA SER A 860 3.85 25.63 40.84
C SER A 860 3.87 25.13 42.30
N ILE A 861 4.28 23.89 42.55
CA ILE A 861 4.26 23.28 43.92
C ILE A 861 5.63 22.68 44.29
N GLY A 862 6.60 22.64 43.37
CA GLY A 862 7.86 21.91 43.57
C GLY A 862 7.67 20.39 43.65
N VAL A 863 6.51 19.89 43.21
CA VAL A 863 6.16 18.47 43.20
C VAL A 863 6.75 17.83 41.94
N LYS A 864 7.39 16.67 42.12
CA LYS A 864 8.07 15.91 41.05
C LYS A 864 7.05 15.41 40.01
N GLY A 865 7.48 15.35 38.74
CA GLY A 865 6.62 14.94 37.62
C GLY A 865 5.98 13.57 37.82
N LEU A 866 4.72 13.42 37.41
CA LEU A 866 3.87 12.25 37.74
C LEU A 866 4.33 10.95 37.08
N PHE A 867 4.95 11.04 35.90
CA PHE A 867 5.32 9.90 35.04
C PHE A 867 6.84 9.72 34.89
N THR A 868 7.63 10.39 35.73
CA THR A 868 9.08 10.51 35.55
C THR A 868 9.86 9.85 36.68
N SER A 869 11.03 9.29 36.34
CA SER A 869 11.97 8.70 37.28
C SER A 869 12.22 9.61 38.48
N LYS A 870 12.35 9.03 39.69
CA LYS A 870 12.85 9.78 40.85
C LYS A 870 14.28 10.28 40.54
N PRO A 871 14.71 11.43 41.09
CA PRO A 871 16.12 11.70 41.30
C PRO A 871 16.74 10.56 42.12
N ASP A 872 17.96 10.15 41.79
CA ASP A 872 18.66 9.14 42.59
C ASP A 872 19.04 9.71 43.97
N LYS A 873 19.47 8.84 44.90
CA LYS A 873 20.05 9.25 46.18
C LYS A 873 21.43 9.91 46.00
N ASN A 874 22.13 9.58 44.92
CA ASN A 874 23.35 10.27 44.50
C ASN A 874 22.97 11.48 43.62
N ASP A 875 23.76 12.56 43.70
CA ASP A 875 23.44 13.87 43.13
C ASP A 875 23.54 13.90 41.59
N ASP A 876 22.53 13.37 40.89
CA ASP A 876 22.46 13.30 39.42
C ASP A 876 22.41 14.71 38.79
N PRO A 877 23.47 15.15 38.08
CA PRO A 877 23.49 16.49 37.51
C PRO A 877 22.50 16.65 36.35
N LEU A 878 22.29 15.61 35.53
CA LEU A 878 21.42 15.66 34.35
C LEU A 878 19.93 15.67 34.72
N ALA A 879 19.55 15.05 35.84
CA ALA A 879 18.22 15.22 36.43
C ALA A 879 17.97 16.69 36.82
N ARG A 880 18.99 17.33 37.41
CA ARG A 880 18.92 18.73 37.85
C ARG A 880 18.92 19.71 36.67
N TYR A 881 19.50 19.33 35.52
CA TYR A 881 19.39 20.10 34.28
C TYR A 881 17.94 20.38 33.86
N GLY A 882 17.05 19.39 33.86
CA GLY A 882 15.66 19.57 33.43
C GLY A 882 14.89 20.54 34.33
N GLU A 883 15.00 20.37 35.65
CA GLU A 883 14.39 21.29 36.61
C GLU A 883 15.00 22.70 36.52
N ASN A 884 16.32 22.82 36.44
CA ASN A 884 17.01 24.12 36.41
C ASN A 884 16.81 24.85 35.08
N MET A 885 16.68 24.14 33.96
CA MET A 885 16.36 24.72 32.66
C MET A 885 14.93 25.23 32.62
N ALA A 886 13.95 24.46 33.09
CA ALA A 886 12.55 24.92 33.17
C ALA A 886 12.41 26.17 34.07
N LYS A 887 13.08 26.17 35.23
CA LYS A 887 13.15 27.34 36.15
C LYS A 887 13.91 28.51 35.51
N GLY A 888 14.97 28.23 34.76
CA GLY A 888 15.82 29.23 34.07
C GLY A 888 15.12 29.92 32.92
N LEU A 889 14.42 29.17 32.06
CA LEU A 889 13.59 29.71 30.98
C LEU A 889 12.41 30.52 31.52
N LYS A 890 11.75 30.05 32.61
CA LYS A 890 10.73 30.83 33.33
C LYS A 890 11.29 32.14 33.89
N LYS A 891 12.51 32.13 34.43
CA LYS A 891 13.23 33.34 34.88
C LYS A 891 13.63 34.27 33.72
N ALA A 892 13.79 33.73 32.51
CA ALA A 892 13.98 34.51 31.28
C ALA A 892 12.67 35.05 30.67
N GLY A 893 11.53 34.86 31.33
CA GLY A 893 10.24 35.43 30.93
C GLY A 893 9.37 34.53 30.05
N LEU A 894 9.80 33.30 29.74
CA LEU A 894 9.01 32.37 28.93
C LEU A 894 7.81 31.82 29.73
N SER A 895 6.65 31.68 29.07
CA SER A 895 5.50 31.00 29.64
C SER A 895 5.74 29.48 29.74
N THR A 896 4.90 28.77 30.50
CA THR A 896 4.95 27.30 30.54
C THR A 896 4.70 26.67 29.16
N GLU A 897 3.87 27.31 28.32
CA GLU A 897 3.64 26.89 26.94
C GLU A 897 4.92 27.04 26.11
N ASP A 898 5.60 28.18 26.18
CA ASP A 898 6.85 28.42 25.45
C ASP A 898 7.97 27.47 25.89
N ILE A 899 8.10 27.21 27.20
CA ILE A 899 9.09 26.27 27.74
C ILE A 899 8.94 24.89 27.11
N VAL A 900 7.71 24.45 26.84
CA VAL A 900 7.40 23.11 26.32
C VAL A 900 7.45 23.07 24.80
N TRP A 901 6.64 23.91 24.16
CA TRP A 901 6.33 23.86 22.73
C TRP A 901 7.27 24.72 21.87
N SER A 902 7.81 25.80 22.43
CA SER A 902 8.84 26.63 21.79
C SER A 902 10.26 26.10 22.04
N GLN A 903 10.55 25.50 23.21
CA GLN A 903 11.93 25.14 23.59
C GLN A 903 12.18 23.63 23.76
N ILE A 904 11.55 22.96 24.74
CA ILE A 904 11.92 21.57 25.11
C ILE A 904 11.62 20.57 24.00
N LEU A 905 10.37 20.50 23.51
CA LEU A 905 9.96 19.51 22.52
C LEU A 905 10.72 19.61 21.19
N PRO A 906 10.90 20.80 20.57
CA PRO A 906 11.68 20.90 19.34
C PRO A 906 13.18 20.64 19.57
N THR A 907 13.73 20.97 20.74
CA THR A 907 15.14 20.63 21.07
C THR A 907 15.33 19.12 21.22
N ALA A 908 14.46 18.43 21.95
CA ALA A 908 14.51 16.96 22.08
C ALA A 908 14.35 16.26 20.72
N GLY A 909 13.41 16.75 19.89
CA GLY A 909 13.21 16.30 18.53
C GLY A 909 14.45 16.50 17.66
N ALA A 910 15.07 17.69 17.70
CA ALA A 910 16.29 18.02 16.95
C ALA A 910 17.53 17.18 17.38
N MET A 911 17.63 16.80 18.65
CA MET A 911 18.81 16.12 19.19
C MET A 911 18.86 14.62 18.88
N VAL A 912 17.82 13.85 19.25
CA VAL A 912 17.92 12.38 19.26
C VAL A 912 18.23 11.76 17.90
N PRO A 913 17.48 12.04 16.82
CA PRO A 913 17.67 11.36 15.55
C PRO A 913 18.99 11.78 14.88
N ASN A 914 19.38 13.04 15.06
CA ASN A 914 20.60 13.59 14.46
C ASN A 914 21.88 13.04 15.11
N GLN A 915 21.90 12.87 16.44
CA GLN A 915 23.02 12.24 17.13
C GLN A 915 23.08 10.73 16.85
N ALA A 916 21.91 10.07 16.84
CA ALA A 916 21.80 8.64 16.56
C ALA A 916 22.26 8.27 15.13
N GLN A 917 21.86 9.03 14.10
CA GLN A 917 22.31 8.78 12.72
C GLN A 917 23.83 8.97 12.58
N VAL A 918 24.40 9.99 13.24
CA VAL A 918 25.83 10.27 13.27
C VAL A 918 26.60 9.06 13.81
N PHE A 919 26.21 8.53 14.97
CA PHE A 919 26.82 7.33 15.54
C PHE A 919 26.71 6.12 14.60
N ALA A 920 25.52 5.85 14.08
CA ALA A 920 25.24 4.68 13.26
C ALA A 920 25.94 4.70 11.89
N GLN A 921 25.97 5.83 11.17
CA GLN A 921 26.71 5.99 9.90
C GLN A 921 28.21 5.78 10.09
N THR A 922 28.76 6.40 11.13
CA THR A 922 30.19 6.34 11.43
C THR A 922 30.62 4.91 11.79
N LEU A 923 29.83 4.23 12.61
CA LEU A 923 30.09 2.84 13.01
C LEU A 923 29.92 1.86 11.83
N ASP A 924 28.88 2.02 11.01
CA ASP A 924 28.70 1.26 9.77
C ASP A 924 29.94 1.35 8.87
N TRP A 925 30.50 2.55 8.68
CA TRP A 925 31.72 2.72 7.87
C TRP A 925 32.92 1.97 8.43
N TYR A 926 33.24 2.10 9.72
CA TYR A 926 34.38 1.40 10.33
C TYR A 926 34.20 -0.12 10.36
N LEU A 927 32.97 -0.61 10.49
CA LEU A 927 32.65 -2.04 10.41
C LEU A 927 32.51 -2.56 8.97
N SER A 928 32.65 -1.71 7.94
CA SER A 928 32.70 -2.11 6.53
C SER A 928 34.11 -2.60 6.11
N PRO A 929 34.27 -3.21 4.93
CA PRO A 929 35.59 -3.54 4.38
C PRO A 929 36.50 -2.32 4.18
N ALA A 930 35.93 -1.14 3.87
CA ALA A 930 36.72 0.09 3.66
C ALA A 930 37.36 0.62 4.97
N GLY A 931 36.65 0.45 6.09
CA GLY A 931 37.10 0.86 7.43
C GLY A 931 37.94 -0.18 8.17
N GLU A 932 38.02 -1.41 7.66
CA GLU A 932 38.62 -2.58 8.32
C GLU A 932 40.04 -2.34 8.85
N LYS A 933 40.90 -1.72 8.03
CA LYS A 933 42.30 -1.40 8.36
C LYS A 933 42.46 -0.48 9.58
N TYR A 934 41.43 0.26 9.98
CA TYR A 934 41.45 1.16 11.14
C TYR A 934 40.92 0.51 12.43
N ARG A 935 40.18 -0.60 12.35
CA ARG A 935 39.58 -1.26 13.52
C ARG A 935 40.57 -1.68 14.61
N PRO A 936 41.79 -2.19 14.32
CA PRO A 936 42.76 -2.55 15.36
C PRO A 936 43.22 -1.34 16.19
N GLU A 937 43.42 -0.18 15.56
CA GLU A 937 43.86 1.03 16.24
C GLU A 937 42.72 1.68 17.05
N LEU A 938 41.49 1.67 16.50
CA LEU A 938 40.29 2.05 17.26
C LEU A 938 40.11 1.19 18.52
N ALA A 939 40.27 -0.13 18.40
CA ALA A 939 40.19 -1.03 19.55
C ALA A 939 41.31 -0.77 20.57
N ARG A 940 42.55 -0.49 20.11
CA ARG A 940 43.66 -0.10 20.97
C ARG A 940 43.33 1.17 21.78
N ILE A 941 42.87 2.24 21.13
CA ILE A 941 42.58 3.52 21.79
C ILE A 941 41.36 3.41 22.72
N ALA A 942 40.33 2.64 22.34
CA ALA A 942 39.14 2.42 23.19
C ALA A 942 39.43 1.62 24.47
N ALA A 943 40.51 0.82 24.47
CA ALA A 943 41.02 0.08 25.62
C ALA A 943 42.00 0.88 26.51
N LEU A 944 42.50 2.04 26.06
CA LEU A 944 43.29 2.94 26.92
C LEU A 944 42.43 3.63 27.97
N GLU A 945 43.09 4.13 29.01
CA GLU A 945 42.48 5.01 30.00
C GLU A 945 41.89 6.28 29.36
N THR A 946 40.84 6.81 30.00
CA THR A 946 40.12 8.00 29.55
C THR A 946 40.88 9.27 29.92
N GLY A 947 41.28 10.06 28.92
CA GLY A 947 41.91 11.37 29.09
C GLY A 947 41.83 12.18 27.80
N ASP A 948 42.09 13.48 27.85
CA ASP A 948 41.81 14.40 26.73
C ASP A 948 42.48 13.98 25.40
N GLU A 949 43.68 13.39 25.41
CA GLU A 949 44.31 12.88 24.17
C GLU A 949 43.59 11.64 23.61
N THR A 950 43.18 10.69 24.44
CA THR A 950 42.46 9.48 23.95
C THR A 950 41.03 9.81 23.54
N ASP A 951 40.39 10.76 24.22
CA ASP A 951 39.11 11.35 23.83
C ASP A 951 39.24 12.06 22.46
N ALA A 952 40.24 12.93 22.29
CA ALA A 952 40.44 13.69 21.05
C ALA A 952 40.75 12.78 19.85
N LEU A 953 41.53 11.70 20.05
CA LEU A 953 41.79 10.72 18.98
C LEU A 953 40.54 9.93 18.59
N LEU A 954 39.74 9.45 19.56
CA LEU A 954 38.48 8.76 19.27
C LEU A 954 37.47 9.71 18.59
N LEU A 955 37.37 10.95 19.05
CA LEU A 955 36.56 11.97 18.40
C LEU A 955 37.04 12.24 16.97
N GLY A 956 38.35 12.37 16.75
CA GLY A 956 38.93 12.58 15.42
C GLY A 956 38.61 11.44 14.45
N TYR A 957 38.77 10.19 14.88
CA TYR A 957 38.33 9.02 14.10
C TYR A 957 36.82 9.06 13.82
N ALA A 958 36.00 9.43 14.80
CA ALA A 958 34.56 9.51 14.60
C ALA A 958 34.18 10.63 13.60
N MET A 959 34.80 11.81 13.69
CA MET A 959 34.55 12.92 12.76
C MET A 959 34.98 12.58 11.32
N GLU A 960 36.08 11.84 11.13
CA GLU A 960 36.46 11.29 9.81
C GLU A 960 35.47 10.22 9.31
N GLY A 961 34.94 9.36 10.18
CA GLY A 961 33.92 8.38 9.78
C GLY A 961 32.59 9.04 9.37
N ILE A 962 32.20 10.15 10.04
CA ILE A 962 31.11 11.02 9.56
C ILE A 962 31.45 11.57 8.18
N ARG A 963 32.68 12.06 7.97
CA ARG A 963 33.12 12.61 6.68
C ARG A 963 33.09 11.57 5.54
N MET A 964 33.33 10.29 5.85
CA MET A 964 33.38 9.20 4.86
C MET A 964 32.02 8.50 4.60
N ALA A 965 31.01 8.66 5.46
CA ALA A 965 29.70 7.99 5.31
C ALA A 965 28.47 8.87 5.57
N GLY A 966 28.66 10.15 5.90
CA GLY A 966 27.61 11.07 6.30
C GLY A 966 26.88 11.73 5.13
N THR A 967 25.59 11.42 4.99
CA THR A 967 24.70 12.02 3.98
C THR A 967 23.91 13.19 4.53
N PHE A 968 24.63 14.24 4.94
CA PHE A 968 24.06 15.43 5.58
C PHE A 968 23.85 16.58 4.59
N GLY A 969 22.89 17.45 4.91
CA GLY A 969 22.64 18.71 4.21
C GLY A 969 21.59 19.55 4.92
N LEU A 970 21.46 20.83 4.55
CA LEU A 970 20.54 21.80 5.14
C LEU A 970 19.77 22.55 4.06
N TYR A 971 18.49 22.80 4.31
CA TYR A 971 17.67 23.69 3.48
C TYR A 971 17.78 25.16 3.92
N ARG A 972 17.68 26.04 2.93
CA ARG A 972 17.53 27.49 3.03
C ARG A 972 16.53 27.98 1.98
N GLU A 973 16.03 29.19 2.16
CA GLU A 973 15.20 29.88 1.19
C GLU A 973 15.84 31.24 0.87
N ALA A 974 15.97 31.55 -0.42
CA ALA A 974 16.55 32.82 -0.86
C ALA A 974 15.57 33.98 -0.66
N THR A 975 16.04 35.10 -0.11
CA THR A 975 15.22 36.29 0.18
C THR A 975 15.17 37.30 -0.97
N GLY A 976 16.09 37.16 -1.94
CA GLY A 976 16.28 38.04 -3.08
C GLY A 976 17.05 37.33 -4.20
N PRO A 977 17.21 37.97 -5.37
CA PRO A 977 18.02 37.41 -6.45
C PRO A 977 19.51 37.40 -6.08
N ASP A 978 20.21 36.31 -6.41
CA ASP A 978 21.65 36.17 -6.18
C ASP A 978 22.31 35.24 -7.23
N THR A 979 23.63 35.09 -7.18
CA THR A 979 24.36 34.08 -7.95
C THR A 979 25.37 33.35 -7.08
N ILE A 980 25.15 32.06 -6.88
CA ILE A 980 26.04 31.20 -6.12
C ILE A 980 27.16 30.72 -7.04
N HIS A 981 28.41 30.93 -6.65
CA HIS A 981 29.57 30.38 -7.34
C HIS A 981 30.03 29.09 -6.64
N GLU A 982 30.04 27.98 -7.37
CA GLU A 982 30.48 26.66 -6.90
C GLU A 982 31.99 26.49 -7.01
N ASP A 983 32.56 25.60 -6.19
CA ASP A 983 34.01 25.32 -6.14
C ASP A 983 34.59 24.65 -7.40
N ASP A 984 33.72 24.26 -8.34
CA ASP A 984 34.03 23.74 -9.68
C ASP A 984 33.92 24.81 -10.79
N GLY A 985 33.55 26.04 -10.45
CA GLY A 985 33.42 27.16 -11.38
C GLY A 985 32.01 27.36 -11.98
N ARG A 986 31.02 26.51 -11.67
CA ARG A 986 29.63 26.77 -12.06
C ARG A 986 29.09 28.00 -11.33
N SER A 987 28.33 28.82 -12.05
CA SER A 987 27.55 29.93 -11.47
C SER A 987 26.06 29.57 -11.55
N ILE A 988 25.38 29.58 -10.42
CA ILE A 988 23.98 29.17 -10.28
C ILE A 988 23.16 30.41 -9.92
N PRO A 989 22.26 30.90 -10.81
CA PRO A 989 21.35 31.98 -10.48
C PRO A 989 20.29 31.48 -9.48
N VAL A 990 19.84 32.38 -8.60
CA VAL A 990 18.83 32.12 -7.57
C VAL A 990 17.89 33.33 -7.51
N ASN A 991 16.60 33.10 -7.23
CA ASN A 991 15.56 34.12 -7.10
C ASN A 991 14.95 34.12 -5.70
N ALA A 992 14.21 35.19 -5.36
CA ALA A 992 13.45 35.24 -4.12
C ALA A 992 12.41 34.11 -4.05
N GLY A 993 12.41 33.34 -2.97
CA GLY A 993 11.55 32.17 -2.74
C GLY A 993 12.16 30.82 -3.17
N ASP A 994 13.29 30.80 -3.88
CA ASP A 994 13.93 29.54 -4.28
C ASP A 994 14.43 28.76 -3.06
N ARG A 995 14.05 27.46 -2.98
CA ARG A 995 14.52 26.55 -1.94
C ARG A 995 15.88 25.96 -2.34
N VAL A 996 16.91 26.39 -1.62
CA VAL A 996 18.31 25.96 -1.79
C VAL A 996 18.62 24.86 -0.80
N PHE A 997 19.15 23.73 -1.28
CA PHE A 997 19.62 22.60 -0.48
C PHE A 997 21.14 22.52 -0.53
N VAL A 998 21.78 22.79 0.61
CA VAL A 998 23.22 22.73 0.79
C VAL A 998 23.60 21.30 1.17
N SER A 999 24.30 20.59 0.28
CA SER A 999 24.85 19.27 0.56
C SER A 999 26.21 19.37 1.26
N PHE A 1000 26.46 18.48 2.21
CA PHE A 1000 27.79 18.29 2.78
C PHE A 1000 28.53 17.07 2.22
N VAL A 1001 27.91 16.29 1.33
CA VAL A 1001 28.47 15.01 0.82
C VAL A 1001 29.74 15.23 0.00
N GLN A 1002 29.72 16.19 -0.93
CA GLN A 1002 30.90 16.50 -1.76
C GLN A 1002 31.85 17.47 -1.07
N ALA A 1003 31.33 18.45 -0.32
CA ALA A 1003 32.12 19.33 0.54
C ALA A 1003 33.00 18.54 1.55
N ALA A 1004 32.53 17.40 2.06
CA ALA A 1004 33.29 16.47 2.91
C ALA A 1004 34.45 15.74 2.19
N GLN A 1005 34.54 15.84 0.86
CA GLN A 1005 35.52 15.15 0.03
C GLN A 1005 36.38 16.12 -0.81
N ASP A 1006 36.22 17.44 -0.63
CA ASP A 1006 37.03 18.44 -1.34
C ASP A 1006 38.52 18.34 -0.92
N PRO A 1007 39.45 17.99 -1.84
CA PRO A 1007 40.86 17.87 -1.53
C PRO A 1007 41.54 19.20 -1.17
N LYS A 1008 40.94 20.35 -1.49
CA LYS A 1008 41.42 21.68 -1.08
C LYS A 1008 41.26 21.90 0.43
N ILE A 1009 40.23 21.30 1.03
CA ILE A 1009 39.87 21.43 2.46
C ILE A 1009 40.34 20.22 3.26
N PHE A 1010 40.24 19.03 2.68
CA PHE A 1010 40.62 17.75 3.27
C PHE A 1010 41.73 17.08 2.44
N PRO A 1011 43.02 17.49 2.59
CA PRO A 1011 44.13 16.86 1.87
C PRO A 1011 44.14 15.33 2.05
N ASN A 1012 44.30 14.60 0.95
CA ASN A 1012 44.09 13.14 0.86
C ASN A 1012 42.70 12.72 1.39
N PRO A 1013 41.59 13.11 0.74
CA PRO A 1013 40.25 12.97 1.31
C PRO A 1013 39.82 11.50 1.47
N GLY A 1014 40.35 10.57 0.66
CA GLY A 1014 40.13 9.12 0.81
C GLY A 1014 40.88 8.46 1.97
N VAL A 1015 41.63 9.22 2.78
CA VAL A 1015 42.39 8.73 3.94
C VAL A 1015 41.84 9.35 5.22
N VAL A 1016 41.53 8.50 6.21
CA VAL A 1016 41.19 8.91 7.57
C VAL A 1016 42.43 9.49 8.25
N ASP A 1017 42.32 10.74 8.69
CA ASP A 1017 43.29 11.40 9.58
C ASP A 1017 42.55 11.94 10.83
N PRO A 1018 42.68 11.30 12.00
CA PRO A 1018 42.02 11.73 13.22
C PRO A 1018 42.59 13.04 13.82
N LYS A 1019 43.64 13.64 13.23
CA LYS A 1019 44.27 14.88 13.71
C LYS A 1019 43.84 16.12 12.92
N ARG A 1020 42.94 16.00 11.93
CA ARG A 1020 42.41 17.15 11.17
C ARG A 1020 41.68 18.15 12.10
N PRO A 1021 41.87 19.47 11.93
CA PRO A 1021 41.21 20.49 12.74
C PRO A 1021 39.67 20.40 12.74
N LEU A 1022 39.06 20.49 13.92
CA LEU A 1022 37.62 20.30 14.11
C LEU A 1022 36.76 21.39 13.43
N ASP A 1023 37.33 22.55 13.10
CA ASP A 1023 36.63 23.64 12.40
C ASP A 1023 36.33 23.34 10.92
N LYS A 1024 36.97 22.33 10.32
CA LYS A 1024 36.72 21.96 8.91
C LYS A 1024 35.42 21.18 8.71
N TYR A 1025 34.90 20.53 9.75
CA TYR A 1025 33.75 19.62 9.64
C TYR A 1025 32.39 20.36 9.73
N ILE A 1026 31.93 20.90 8.61
CA ILE A 1026 30.72 21.73 8.52
C ILE A 1026 29.38 20.99 8.70
N HIS A 1027 29.37 19.68 8.96
CA HIS A 1027 28.13 18.87 8.99
C HIS A 1027 27.18 19.20 10.16
N TYR A 1028 27.68 19.86 11.22
CA TYR A 1028 26.84 20.45 12.28
C TYR A 1028 26.27 21.84 11.92
N GLY A 1029 26.47 22.30 10.68
CA GLY A 1029 26.18 23.66 10.25
C GLY A 1029 27.24 24.68 10.70
N VAL A 1030 27.29 25.80 10.00
CA VAL A 1030 28.14 26.97 10.30
C VAL A 1030 27.25 28.22 10.47
N GLY A 1031 27.87 29.37 10.75
CA GLY A 1031 27.14 30.62 10.90
C GLY A 1031 26.16 30.66 12.09
N PRO A 1032 25.14 31.54 12.04
CA PRO A 1032 24.20 31.77 13.14
C PRO A 1032 23.43 30.51 13.59
N HIS A 1033 23.20 29.58 12.67
CA HIS A 1033 22.39 28.37 12.86
C HIS A 1033 23.22 27.11 13.15
N ALA A 1034 24.54 27.24 13.37
CA ALA A 1034 25.39 26.12 13.78
C ALA A 1034 24.80 25.39 15.00
N CYS A 1035 24.79 24.06 14.97
CA CYS A 1035 24.05 23.23 15.91
C CYS A 1035 24.48 23.49 17.36
N LEU A 1036 23.55 24.00 18.18
CA LEU A 1036 23.83 24.31 19.59
C LEU A 1036 24.23 23.06 20.41
N GLY A 1037 23.80 21.87 19.98
CA GLY A 1037 24.13 20.59 20.61
C GLY A 1037 25.39 19.90 20.09
N ARG A 1038 26.21 20.55 19.24
CA ARG A 1038 27.41 19.96 18.63
C ARG A 1038 28.35 19.36 19.67
N ASP A 1039 28.71 20.14 20.70
CA ASP A 1039 29.76 19.76 21.64
C ASP A 1039 29.30 18.61 22.57
N ILE A 1040 28.00 18.56 22.89
CA ILE A 1040 27.34 17.41 23.53
C ILE A 1040 27.39 16.18 22.63
N SER A 1041 27.09 16.33 21.33
CA SER A 1041 27.13 15.25 20.34
C SER A 1041 28.53 14.64 20.20
N GLN A 1042 29.57 15.48 20.21
CA GLN A 1042 30.97 15.04 20.13
C GLN A 1042 31.38 14.21 21.36
N VAL A 1043 31.00 14.62 22.58
CA VAL A 1043 31.26 13.82 23.81
C VAL A 1043 30.47 12.50 23.78
N ALA A 1044 29.19 12.54 23.40
CA ALA A 1044 28.35 11.36 23.30
C ALA A 1044 28.90 10.32 22.31
N LEU A 1045 29.28 10.78 21.11
CA LEU A 1045 29.86 9.96 20.05
C LEU A 1045 31.19 9.32 20.48
N THR A 1046 32.03 10.06 21.19
CA THR A 1046 33.32 9.58 21.72
C THR A 1046 33.13 8.39 22.66
N GLU A 1047 32.22 8.49 23.63
CA GLU A 1047 31.99 7.41 24.60
C GLU A 1047 31.20 6.23 24.03
N LEU A 1048 30.27 6.47 23.09
CA LEU A 1048 29.63 5.39 22.32
C LEU A 1048 30.65 4.62 21.47
N PHE A 1049 31.60 5.30 20.83
CA PHE A 1049 32.71 4.67 20.12
C PHE A 1049 33.61 3.88 21.07
N ARG A 1050 33.98 4.47 22.21
CA ARG A 1050 34.78 3.82 23.25
C ARG A 1050 34.13 2.53 23.73
N ALA A 1051 32.83 2.55 24.04
CA ALA A 1051 32.10 1.38 24.54
C ALA A 1051 31.99 0.23 23.52
N VAL A 1052 31.85 0.54 22.22
CA VAL A 1052 31.74 -0.47 21.15
C VAL A 1052 33.12 -1.01 20.74
N PHE A 1053 34.11 -0.17 20.46
CA PHE A 1053 35.44 -0.63 20.00
C PHE A 1053 36.29 -1.27 21.11
N ARG A 1054 35.94 -1.06 22.39
CA ARG A 1054 36.44 -1.84 23.53
C ARG A 1054 36.00 -3.31 23.49
N LYS A 1055 34.99 -3.69 22.69
CA LYS A 1055 34.61 -5.10 22.51
C LYS A 1055 35.55 -5.80 21.52
N LYS A 1056 36.25 -6.81 22.03
CA LYS A 1056 37.24 -7.64 21.33
C LYS A 1056 36.70 -8.21 20.02
N GLY A 1057 37.37 -7.93 18.90
CA GLY A 1057 37.01 -8.49 17.59
C GLY A 1057 35.66 -8.02 17.01
N VAL A 1058 35.13 -6.87 17.45
CA VAL A 1058 33.82 -6.34 17.02
C VAL A 1058 33.70 -6.21 15.50
N ARG A 1059 32.58 -6.71 14.97
CA ARG A 1059 32.29 -6.89 13.54
C ARG A 1059 30.79 -6.99 13.28
N ARG A 1060 30.37 -6.87 12.03
CA ARG A 1060 28.98 -7.12 11.58
C ARG A 1060 28.59 -8.60 11.80
N VAL A 1061 27.31 -8.86 12.04
CA VAL A 1061 26.73 -10.19 11.83
C VAL A 1061 26.71 -10.51 10.32
N PRO A 1062 27.03 -11.74 9.86
CA PRO A 1062 27.04 -12.03 8.42
C PRO A 1062 25.69 -11.86 7.73
N GLY A 1063 25.72 -11.32 6.50
CA GLY A 1063 24.54 -11.09 5.68
C GLY A 1063 23.73 -9.85 6.10
N ALA A 1064 22.56 -9.67 5.48
CA ALA A 1064 21.79 -8.42 5.52
C ALA A 1064 21.37 -7.92 6.92
N GLN A 1065 21.40 -8.75 7.97
CA GLN A 1065 21.15 -8.29 9.35
C GLN A 1065 22.30 -7.45 9.93
N GLY A 1066 23.52 -7.56 9.39
CA GLY A 1066 24.67 -6.76 9.78
C GLY A 1066 24.94 -5.54 8.90
N GLU A 1067 23.97 -5.13 8.06
CA GLU A 1067 24.16 -4.06 7.09
C GLU A 1067 23.04 -3.02 7.17
N LEU A 1068 23.40 -1.73 7.19
CA LEU A 1068 22.42 -0.67 6.98
C LEU A 1068 21.85 -0.76 5.56
N LYS A 1069 20.57 -1.12 5.43
CA LYS A 1069 19.89 -1.16 4.14
C LYS A 1069 19.68 0.25 3.60
N LYS A 1070 20.62 0.69 2.75
CA LYS A 1070 20.63 1.99 2.07
C LYS A 1070 19.98 1.90 0.69
N VAL A 1071 19.41 3.01 0.22
CA VAL A 1071 18.85 3.20 -1.12
C VAL A 1071 19.44 4.49 -1.70
N PRO A 1072 20.10 4.47 -2.87
CA PRO A 1072 20.82 5.63 -3.42
C PRO A 1072 19.88 6.76 -3.82
N ARG A 1073 20.38 8.00 -3.78
CA ARG A 1073 19.68 9.21 -4.20
C ARG A 1073 20.64 10.17 -4.94
N PRO A 1074 20.13 11.08 -5.80
CA PRO A 1074 20.98 12.02 -6.54
C PRO A 1074 21.90 12.86 -5.64
N GLY A 1075 23.07 13.24 -6.16
CA GLY A 1075 24.07 14.03 -5.44
C GLY A 1075 24.93 13.24 -4.44
N GLY A 1076 24.91 11.90 -4.49
CA GLY A 1076 25.68 11.03 -3.58
C GLY A 1076 24.99 10.77 -2.23
N PHE A 1077 23.75 11.22 -2.07
CA PHE A 1077 22.93 10.88 -0.91
C PHE A 1077 22.47 9.42 -0.94
N PHE A 1078 22.04 8.92 0.21
CA PHE A 1078 21.19 7.75 0.32
C PHE A 1078 20.18 7.98 1.45
N VAL A 1079 19.09 7.22 1.37
CA VAL A 1079 18.11 7.04 2.45
C VAL A 1079 18.19 5.58 2.92
N TYR A 1080 17.51 5.24 4.00
CA TYR A 1080 17.48 3.89 4.55
C TYR A 1080 16.11 3.24 4.32
N MET A 1081 16.00 1.98 4.72
CA MET A 1081 14.72 1.28 4.82
C MET A 1081 14.35 1.02 6.29
N THR A 1082 13.05 0.98 6.59
CA THR A 1082 12.47 0.39 7.82
C THR A 1082 12.90 -1.08 7.97
N GLU A 1083 12.85 -1.67 9.18
CA GLU A 1083 13.38 -3.03 9.41
C GLU A 1083 12.71 -4.13 8.55
N ASP A 1084 11.45 -3.94 8.19
CA ASP A 1084 10.69 -4.80 7.29
C ASP A 1084 10.98 -4.57 5.80
N TRP A 1085 11.81 -3.58 5.47
CA TRP A 1085 12.02 -3.01 4.13
C TRP A 1085 10.72 -2.55 3.43
N GLY A 1086 9.66 -2.26 4.21
CA GLY A 1086 8.37 -1.78 3.72
C GLY A 1086 8.33 -0.28 3.42
N SER A 1087 9.25 0.53 3.93
CA SER A 1087 9.26 1.98 3.68
C SER A 1087 10.64 2.60 3.72
N ILE A 1088 10.78 3.68 2.95
CA ILE A 1088 11.95 4.56 2.97
C ILE A 1088 11.95 5.37 4.27
N TRP A 1089 13.10 5.49 4.92
CA TRP A 1089 13.29 6.22 6.17
C TRP A 1089 14.58 7.05 6.12
N PRO A 1090 14.62 8.30 6.62
CA PRO A 1090 15.82 9.14 6.54
C PRO A 1090 16.93 8.74 7.52
N PHE A 1091 16.67 7.91 8.52
CA PHE A 1091 17.64 7.51 9.55
C PHE A 1091 18.03 6.02 9.49
N PRO A 1092 19.24 5.66 9.96
CA PRO A 1092 19.60 4.28 10.29
C PRO A 1092 18.55 3.61 11.19
N THR A 1093 18.19 2.36 10.89
CA THR A 1093 17.11 1.63 11.57
C THR A 1093 17.63 0.46 12.41
N SER A 1094 18.29 -0.49 11.77
CA SER A 1094 18.83 -1.72 12.38
C SER A 1094 20.20 -2.05 11.81
N MET A 1095 21.14 -2.46 12.67
CA MET A 1095 22.40 -3.11 12.25
C MET A 1095 22.91 -4.00 13.39
N LYS A 1096 22.99 -5.31 13.15
CA LYS A 1096 23.49 -6.26 14.14
C LYS A 1096 25.01 -6.42 14.09
N ILE A 1097 25.63 -6.36 15.26
CA ILE A 1097 27.05 -6.60 15.45
C ILE A 1097 27.28 -7.81 16.37
N THR A 1098 28.48 -8.36 16.32
CA THR A 1098 28.96 -9.44 17.17
C THR A 1098 30.42 -9.21 17.55
N TRP A 1099 30.85 -9.78 18.67
CA TRP A 1099 32.22 -9.69 19.19
C TRP A 1099 32.61 -11.01 19.86
N ASP A 1100 33.89 -11.13 20.19
CA ASP A 1100 34.46 -12.28 20.90
C ASP A 1100 34.53 -11.98 22.41
N GLU A 1101 34.42 -13.02 23.22
CA GLU A 1101 34.62 -12.96 24.68
C GLU A 1101 36.09 -13.10 25.05
#